data_AF-A0A4Q2IVA8-F1
#
_entry.id   AF-A0A4Q2IVA8-F1
#
_cell.length_a   1.000
_cell.length_b   1.000
_cell.length_c   1.000
_cell.angle_alpha   90.00
_cell.angle_beta   90.00
_cell.angle_gamma   90.00
#
_symmetry.space_group_name_H-M   'P 1'
#
loop_
_entity.id
_entity.type
_entity.pdbx_description
1 polymer ?
#
loop_
_entity_poly.entity_id
_entity_poly.type
_entity_poly.pdbx_seq_one_letter_code
_entity_poly.pdbx_strand_id
1 'polypeptide(L)'
;MSGGTFFFVVGPSGAGKDSLIDGARASLEASQRFAFAQRVITRPAGAPGEDHLAMDAAQFAAADAAGSFLITWEAHGLRYGLPVALLNALQAGRHVIANGSRAMVKALSGCVPRLVVIEVTAPPEVLAARIKGRGRETGDEIKKRLQRQVDALPEDIETLRVMNDGSLEQGIQRFIFTLEKAAQRMRLRSVPIHTGREMVGYLPMGSEMLSADDYIGDAKIEVLGGGAAVSVRMHKMNAPALLEADEIGLSAESFQALGLPEGAAVSIRRTPSPASRQALMDKVNGGELDEAQYRILLRDIIEGRYADSEIAAFLVTATKHLSDAEVLALAKVRAGFSTPMHWDEPIVVDKHSMGGIPGSRITLIVVPIVAAFGLAMPKTSSRAITSAAGTADAMEAVAKVDLDVNDVRRCVAQARACIAWNGRLNHSVVDDVMNAITRPLGINSNRWSVASILSKKLTAGSTHVIVDLPFGKQTKLKTYEEARALADLFEKTGGGMGLQVKAFTTDGSRPIGRGIGPALEVRDVEWVLDGHPEAPADLREKALFFASRILAWDPSVGDEIKGREVAEKLLASGAARAAFEKIIDAQGRRTPVPPGRLTQKILATRAGMVTEINGFVIAGIARRAGAPQDKGAGIDLLCGVGQSVAVGQPLFVIHSDNANDLESAALLAELDAGYVMES
;
A
#
# COMPACT_ATOMS: atom_id res chain seq x y z
N MET A 1 -31.27 -21.17 -10.47
CA MET A 1 -30.15 -22.13 -10.59
C MET A 1 -29.33 -21.66 -11.76
N SER A 2 -28.04 -21.40 -11.56
CA SER A 2 -27.13 -21.07 -12.67
C SER A 2 -26.98 -22.30 -13.55
N GLY A 3 -27.43 -22.22 -14.80
CA GLY A 3 -27.28 -23.33 -15.73
C GLY A 3 -25.81 -23.64 -16.00
N GLY A 4 -25.45 -24.90 -16.17
CA GLY A 4 -24.11 -25.29 -16.60
C GLY A 4 -23.74 -24.71 -17.96
N THR A 5 -22.44 -24.59 -18.24
CA THR A 5 -21.92 -24.25 -19.56
C THR A 5 -21.98 -25.44 -20.52
N PHE A 6 -22.45 -25.20 -21.74
CA PHE A 6 -22.34 -26.14 -22.84
C PHE A 6 -21.04 -25.89 -23.61
N PHE A 7 -20.08 -26.81 -23.49
CA PHE A 7 -18.81 -26.80 -24.21
C PHE A 7 -18.95 -27.58 -25.52
N PHE A 8 -18.93 -26.87 -26.64
CA PHE A 8 -19.05 -27.47 -27.96
C PHE A 8 -17.69 -27.56 -28.64
N VAL A 9 -17.19 -28.79 -28.77
CA VAL A 9 -15.84 -29.06 -29.25
C VAL A 9 -15.85 -29.19 -30.77
N VAL A 10 -15.12 -28.29 -31.43
CA VAL A 10 -15.01 -28.23 -32.90
C VAL A 10 -13.55 -28.24 -33.32
N GLY A 11 -13.29 -28.57 -34.58
CA GLY A 11 -11.92 -28.59 -35.11
C GLY A 11 -11.77 -29.47 -36.34
N PRO A 12 -10.68 -29.31 -37.12
CA PRO A 12 -10.47 -30.09 -38.33
C PRO A 12 -10.33 -31.59 -38.05
N SER A 13 -10.49 -32.41 -39.10
CA SER A 13 -10.18 -33.84 -39.02
C SER A 13 -8.71 -34.03 -38.66
N GLY A 14 -8.38 -34.98 -37.80
CA GLY A 14 -7.00 -35.22 -37.34
C GLY A 14 -6.53 -34.33 -36.17
N ALA A 15 -7.32 -33.33 -35.74
CA ALA A 15 -6.97 -32.46 -34.60
C ALA A 15 -6.95 -33.19 -33.24
N GLY A 16 -7.47 -34.42 -33.18
CA GLY A 16 -7.45 -35.25 -31.97
C GLY A 16 -8.60 -35.00 -30.98
N LYS A 17 -9.71 -34.37 -31.41
CA LYS A 17 -10.88 -34.06 -30.58
C LYS A 17 -11.34 -35.22 -29.71
N ASP A 18 -11.61 -36.38 -30.32
CA ASP A 18 -12.16 -37.55 -29.62
C ASP A 18 -11.19 -38.03 -28.53
N SER A 19 -9.89 -38.11 -28.84
CA SER A 19 -8.86 -38.49 -27.89
C SER A 19 -8.71 -37.51 -26.71
N LEU A 20 -8.88 -36.20 -26.95
CA LEU A 20 -8.88 -35.21 -25.88
C LEU A 20 -10.12 -35.30 -24.99
N ILE A 21 -11.29 -35.53 -25.59
CA ILE A 21 -12.56 -35.71 -24.87
C ILE A 21 -12.51 -36.98 -24.02
N ASP A 22 -12.00 -38.09 -24.57
CA ASP A 22 -11.87 -39.36 -23.84
C ASP A 22 -10.87 -39.24 -22.67
N GLY A 23 -9.73 -38.59 -22.89
CA GLY A 23 -8.76 -38.32 -21.82
C GLY A 23 -9.31 -37.39 -20.73
N ALA A 24 -10.11 -36.39 -21.12
CA ALA A 24 -10.82 -35.53 -20.18
C ALA A 24 -11.91 -36.29 -19.42
N ARG A 25 -12.63 -37.23 -20.06
CA ARG A 25 -13.63 -38.09 -19.40
C ARG A 25 -12.99 -38.86 -18.25
N ALA A 26 -11.88 -39.55 -18.52
CA ALA A 26 -11.16 -40.31 -17.49
C ALA A 26 -10.71 -39.45 -16.29
N SER A 27 -10.45 -38.15 -16.50
CA SER A 27 -9.95 -37.24 -15.46
C SER A 27 -11.07 -36.50 -14.70
N LEU A 28 -12.16 -36.15 -15.38
CA LEU A 28 -13.20 -35.24 -14.86
C LEU A 28 -14.48 -35.94 -14.41
N GLU A 29 -14.73 -37.18 -14.83
CA GLU A 29 -15.97 -37.90 -14.54
C GLU A 29 -16.22 -38.10 -13.04
N ALA A 30 -15.16 -38.31 -12.25
CA ALA A 30 -15.24 -38.45 -10.79
C ALA A 30 -15.79 -37.19 -10.08
N SER A 31 -15.62 -36.01 -10.67
CA SER A 31 -16.08 -34.75 -10.07
C SER A 31 -17.61 -34.58 -10.12
N GLN A 32 -18.31 -35.35 -10.97
CA GLN A 32 -19.71 -35.18 -11.36
C GLN A 32 -20.10 -33.78 -11.90
N ARG A 33 -19.19 -32.80 -11.91
CA ARG A 33 -19.42 -31.44 -12.45
C ARG A 33 -19.57 -31.41 -13.96
N PHE A 34 -19.01 -32.39 -14.66
CA PHE A 34 -19.03 -32.48 -16.12
C PHE A 34 -19.86 -33.67 -16.57
N ALA A 35 -20.61 -33.49 -17.65
CA ALA A 35 -21.36 -34.52 -18.36
C ALA A 35 -20.83 -34.61 -19.80
N PHE A 36 -20.43 -35.80 -20.23
CA PHE A 36 -19.90 -36.04 -21.56
C PHE A 36 -21.04 -36.50 -22.48
N ALA A 37 -21.37 -35.71 -23.49
CA ALA A 37 -22.47 -36.02 -24.39
C ALA A 37 -22.12 -37.20 -25.31
N GLN A 38 -22.97 -38.22 -25.31
CA GLN A 38 -22.98 -39.25 -26.35
C GLN A 38 -23.82 -38.77 -27.53
N ARG A 39 -23.23 -38.80 -28.72
CA ARG A 39 -23.97 -38.50 -29.96
C ARG A 39 -24.83 -39.69 -30.37
N VAL A 40 -26.00 -39.41 -30.92
CA VAL A 40 -26.79 -40.39 -31.65
C VAL A 40 -26.38 -40.31 -33.11
N ILE A 41 -26.00 -41.43 -33.72
CA ILE A 41 -25.46 -41.46 -35.09
C ILE A 41 -26.12 -42.59 -35.87
N THR A 42 -26.41 -42.35 -37.15
CA THR A 42 -26.92 -43.38 -38.06
C THR A 42 -25.84 -44.38 -38.51
N ARG A 43 -25.00 -44.82 -37.58
CA ARG A 43 -23.87 -45.72 -37.79
C ARG A 43 -24.08 -46.99 -36.94
N PRO A 44 -23.74 -48.20 -37.44
CA PRO A 44 -23.90 -49.43 -36.69
C PRO A 44 -23.10 -49.43 -35.37
N ALA A 45 -23.67 -50.05 -34.34
CA ALA A 45 -22.99 -50.26 -33.06
C ALA A 45 -21.68 -51.05 -33.25
N GLY A 46 -20.62 -50.64 -32.54
CA GLY A 46 -19.30 -51.29 -32.62
C GLY A 46 -18.43 -50.89 -33.83
N ALA A 47 -18.87 -49.96 -34.68
CA ALA A 47 -18.02 -49.40 -35.73
C ALA A 47 -16.83 -48.61 -35.14
N PRO A 48 -15.62 -48.71 -35.73
CA PRO A 48 -14.44 -48.01 -35.21
C PRO A 48 -14.61 -46.48 -35.25
N GLY A 49 -14.46 -45.85 -34.08
CA GLY A 49 -14.64 -44.41 -33.88
C GLY A 49 -15.00 -44.07 -32.43
N GLU A 50 -15.57 -42.90 -32.19
CA GLU A 50 -16.06 -42.51 -30.86
C GLU A 50 -17.20 -43.41 -30.34
N ASP A 51 -17.36 -43.42 -29.02
CA ASP A 51 -18.52 -43.97 -28.33
C ASP A 51 -19.79 -43.18 -28.67
N HIS A 52 -20.82 -43.86 -29.17
CA HIS A 52 -22.04 -43.25 -29.71
C HIS A 52 -23.25 -44.19 -29.57
N LEU A 53 -24.44 -43.60 -29.55
CA LEU A 53 -25.70 -44.32 -29.61
C LEU A 53 -26.04 -44.59 -31.08
N ALA A 54 -26.02 -45.86 -31.47
CA ALA A 54 -26.36 -46.29 -32.83
C ALA A 54 -27.88 -46.27 -33.03
N MET A 55 -28.33 -45.67 -34.13
CA MET A 55 -29.71 -45.78 -34.63
C MET A 55 -29.70 -46.08 -36.12
N ASP A 56 -30.74 -46.72 -36.64
CA ASP A 56 -30.94 -46.74 -38.08
C ASP A 56 -31.55 -45.43 -38.60
N ALA A 57 -31.60 -45.28 -39.93
CA ALA A 57 -32.11 -44.09 -40.58
C ALA A 57 -33.61 -43.81 -40.31
N ALA A 58 -34.42 -44.85 -40.12
CA ALA A 58 -35.86 -44.71 -39.87
C ALA A 58 -36.11 -44.31 -38.41
N GLN A 59 -35.41 -44.95 -37.48
CA GLN A 59 -35.41 -44.62 -36.05
C GLN A 59 -34.94 -43.19 -35.80
N PHE A 60 -33.86 -42.76 -36.45
CA PHE A 60 -33.37 -41.39 -36.33
C PHE A 60 -34.41 -40.38 -36.81
N ALA A 61 -35.04 -40.61 -37.96
CA ALA A 61 -36.08 -39.73 -38.50
C ALA A 61 -37.30 -39.63 -37.58
N ALA A 62 -37.73 -40.75 -36.99
CA ALA A 62 -38.82 -40.77 -36.03
C ALA A 62 -38.48 -40.03 -34.74
N ALA A 63 -37.26 -40.21 -34.21
CA ALA A 63 -36.79 -39.52 -33.00
C ALA A 63 -36.65 -38.00 -33.21
N ASP A 64 -36.18 -37.58 -34.40
CA ASP A 64 -36.07 -36.17 -34.79
C ASP A 64 -37.46 -35.52 -34.91
N ALA A 65 -38.40 -36.20 -35.57
CA ALA A 65 -39.80 -35.74 -35.66
C ALA A 65 -40.50 -35.67 -34.30
N ALA A 66 -40.09 -36.50 -33.33
CA ALA A 66 -40.58 -36.47 -31.95
C ALA A 66 -39.90 -35.41 -31.07
N GLY A 67 -38.96 -34.62 -31.60
CA GLY A 67 -38.24 -33.59 -30.83
C GLY A 67 -37.25 -34.15 -29.81
N SER A 68 -36.73 -35.37 -30.04
CA SER A 68 -35.81 -36.04 -29.11
C SER A 68 -34.39 -35.45 -29.11
N PHE A 69 -34.09 -34.57 -30.07
CA PHE A 69 -32.77 -33.97 -30.26
C PHE A 69 -32.79 -32.47 -29.97
N LEU A 70 -31.73 -32.01 -29.30
CA LEU A 70 -31.40 -30.60 -29.12
C LEU A 70 -30.96 -29.96 -30.45
N ILE A 71 -30.18 -30.71 -31.22
CA ILE A 71 -29.70 -30.32 -32.55
C ILE A 71 -29.34 -31.56 -33.36
N THR A 72 -29.60 -31.52 -34.67
CA THR A 72 -29.25 -32.57 -35.63
C THR A 72 -28.50 -31.99 -36.82
N TRP A 73 -27.63 -32.79 -37.44
CA TRP A 73 -26.93 -32.43 -38.68
C TRP A 73 -26.54 -33.66 -39.49
N GLU A 74 -26.24 -33.45 -40.77
CA GLU A 74 -25.72 -34.49 -41.66
C GLU A 74 -24.25 -34.21 -42.01
N ALA A 75 -23.41 -35.25 -41.95
CA ALA A 75 -22.04 -35.17 -42.41
C ALA A 75 -21.55 -36.54 -42.89
N HIS A 76 -20.79 -36.58 -43.99
CA HIS A 76 -20.20 -37.81 -44.53
C HIS A 76 -21.20 -38.95 -44.76
N GLY A 77 -22.45 -38.63 -45.15
CA GLY A 77 -23.51 -39.62 -45.39
C GLY A 77 -24.11 -40.25 -44.12
N LEU A 78 -23.81 -39.69 -42.95
CA LEU A 78 -24.39 -40.07 -41.67
C LEU A 78 -25.14 -38.89 -41.06
N ARG A 79 -26.22 -39.18 -40.33
CA ARG A 79 -26.93 -38.21 -39.51
C ARG A 79 -26.48 -38.31 -38.06
N TYR A 80 -26.33 -37.15 -37.44
CA TYR A 80 -25.86 -36.96 -36.07
C TYR A 80 -26.89 -36.16 -35.30
N GLY A 81 -27.13 -36.55 -34.05
CA GLY A 81 -28.04 -35.85 -33.13
C GLY A 81 -27.43 -35.76 -31.74
N LEU A 82 -27.64 -34.62 -31.09
CA LEU A 82 -27.39 -34.46 -29.65
C LEU A 82 -28.72 -34.56 -28.90
N PRO A 83 -28.89 -35.48 -27.93
CA PRO A 83 -30.16 -35.65 -27.22
C PRO A 83 -30.61 -34.38 -26.48
N VAL A 84 -31.92 -34.12 -26.46
CA VAL A 84 -32.51 -33.01 -25.69
C VAL A 84 -32.30 -33.18 -24.17
N ALA A 85 -32.14 -34.41 -23.70
CA ALA A 85 -31.88 -34.75 -22.30
C ALA A 85 -30.59 -34.09 -21.74
N LEU A 86 -29.68 -33.61 -22.58
CA LEU A 86 -28.51 -32.85 -22.15
C LEU A 86 -28.88 -31.53 -21.43
N LEU A 87 -30.07 -30.96 -21.72
CA LEU A 87 -30.57 -29.79 -21.01
C LEU A 87 -30.81 -30.07 -19.52
N ASN A 88 -31.17 -31.31 -19.15
CA ASN A 88 -31.37 -31.69 -17.74
C ASN A 88 -30.05 -31.59 -16.96
N ALA A 89 -28.93 -31.98 -17.59
CA ALA A 89 -27.60 -31.86 -16.97
C ALA A 89 -27.22 -30.38 -16.75
N LEU A 90 -27.49 -29.52 -17.74
CA LEU A 90 -27.26 -28.08 -17.61
C LEU A 90 -28.15 -27.45 -16.53
N GLN A 91 -29.43 -27.84 -16.45
CA GLN A 91 -30.36 -27.36 -15.42
C GLN A 91 -29.94 -27.81 -14.01
N ALA A 92 -29.33 -28.99 -13.89
CA ALA A 92 -28.72 -29.49 -12.66
C ALA A 92 -27.32 -28.91 -12.36
N GLY A 93 -26.92 -27.81 -13.03
CA GLY A 93 -25.65 -27.13 -12.80
C GLY A 93 -24.42 -27.81 -13.41
N ARG A 94 -24.56 -28.98 -14.07
CA ARG A 94 -23.44 -29.70 -14.68
C ARG A 94 -23.06 -29.11 -16.04
N HIS A 95 -21.76 -29.03 -16.32
CA HIS A 95 -21.26 -28.61 -17.62
C HIS A 95 -21.33 -29.74 -18.63
N VAL A 96 -21.85 -29.48 -19.83
CA VAL A 96 -21.94 -30.50 -20.89
C VAL A 96 -20.79 -30.34 -21.86
N ILE A 97 -20.05 -31.40 -22.17
CA ILE A 97 -19.01 -31.41 -23.20
C ILE A 97 -19.53 -32.25 -24.36
N ALA A 98 -19.67 -31.64 -25.53
CA ALA A 98 -20.17 -32.32 -26.72
C ALA A 98 -19.26 -32.11 -27.93
N ASN A 99 -18.95 -33.19 -28.63
CA ASN A 99 -18.25 -33.16 -29.91
C ASN A 99 -19.24 -32.75 -31.01
N GLY A 100 -18.88 -31.82 -31.90
CA GLY A 100 -19.79 -31.47 -32.99
C GLY A 100 -19.17 -30.72 -34.17
N SER A 101 -20.06 -30.18 -34.99
CA SER A 101 -19.72 -29.53 -36.26
C SER A 101 -19.78 -28.01 -36.14
N ARG A 102 -18.80 -27.31 -36.74
CA ARG A 102 -18.76 -25.83 -36.77
C ARG A 102 -20.05 -25.21 -37.33
N ALA A 103 -20.66 -25.85 -38.33
CA ALA A 103 -21.90 -25.39 -38.94
C ALA A 103 -23.07 -25.27 -37.93
N MET A 104 -23.02 -26.04 -36.84
CA MET A 104 -24.09 -26.11 -35.84
C MET A 104 -23.94 -25.13 -34.68
N VAL A 105 -22.83 -24.38 -34.61
CA VAL A 105 -22.52 -23.47 -33.50
C VAL A 105 -23.61 -22.42 -33.33
N LYS A 106 -24.03 -21.76 -34.42
CA LYS A 106 -25.05 -20.69 -34.39
C LYS A 106 -26.45 -21.21 -34.08
N ALA A 107 -26.80 -22.41 -34.53
CA ALA A 107 -28.08 -23.02 -34.20
C ALA A 107 -28.12 -23.44 -32.73
N LEU A 108 -27.02 -24.01 -32.23
CA LEU A 108 -26.91 -24.45 -30.84
C LEU A 108 -26.94 -23.30 -29.83
N SER A 109 -26.40 -22.12 -30.16
CA SER A 109 -26.40 -20.96 -29.26
C SER A 109 -27.81 -20.47 -28.92
N GLY A 110 -28.80 -20.71 -29.79
CA GLY A 110 -30.21 -20.41 -29.52
C GLY A 110 -30.90 -21.45 -28.63
N CYS A 111 -30.30 -22.62 -28.42
CA CYS A 111 -30.91 -23.75 -27.73
C CYS A 111 -30.37 -23.98 -26.31
N VAL A 112 -29.27 -23.33 -25.92
CA VAL A 112 -28.62 -23.52 -24.62
C VAL A 112 -28.37 -22.17 -23.93
N PRO A 113 -28.42 -22.11 -22.58
CA PRO A 113 -28.30 -20.85 -21.85
C PRO A 113 -26.90 -20.21 -21.95
N ARG A 114 -25.85 -21.03 -22.05
CA ARG A 114 -24.47 -20.58 -22.22
C ARG A 114 -23.69 -21.56 -23.09
N LEU A 115 -23.21 -21.08 -24.24
CA LEU A 115 -22.39 -21.85 -25.18
C LEU A 115 -20.96 -21.32 -25.19
N VAL A 116 -19.99 -22.21 -25.03
CA VAL A 116 -18.57 -21.93 -25.26
C VAL A 116 -18.03 -22.93 -26.27
N VAL A 117 -17.45 -22.43 -27.36
CA VAL A 117 -16.84 -23.26 -28.39
C VAL A 117 -15.40 -23.56 -28.01
N ILE A 118 -15.02 -24.83 -27.99
CA ILE A 118 -13.62 -25.24 -27.83
C ILE A 118 -13.08 -25.65 -29.20
N GLU A 119 -12.28 -24.77 -29.81
CA GLU A 119 -11.64 -25.03 -31.10
C GLU A 119 -10.33 -25.79 -30.90
N VAL A 120 -10.36 -27.10 -31.11
CA VAL A 120 -9.15 -27.93 -31.09
C VAL A 120 -8.46 -27.86 -32.46
N THR A 121 -7.20 -27.48 -32.48
CA THR A 121 -6.42 -27.38 -33.72
C THR A 121 -4.98 -27.85 -33.53
N ALA A 122 -4.28 -28.09 -34.64
CA ALA A 122 -2.87 -28.47 -34.68
C ALA A 122 -2.24 -27.93 -35.98
N PRO A 123 -0.91 -27.78 -36.05
CA PRO A 123 -0.24 -27.37 -37.28
C PRO A 123 -0.56 -28.30 -38.47
N PRO A 124 -0.66 -27.79 -39.71
CA PRO A 124 -1.06 -28.58 -40.88
C PRO A 124 -0.23 -29.86 -41.09
N GLU A 125 1.06 -29.81 -40.81
CA GLU A 125 1.99 -30.94 -40.88
C GLU A 125 1.65 -32.05 -39.87
N VAL A 126 1.23 -31.67 -38.65
CA VAL A 126 0.81 -32.62 -37.60
C VAL A 126 -0.54 -33.26 -37.97
N LEU A 127 -1.47 -32.46 -38.51
CA LEU A 127 -2.76 -32.97 -39.01
C LEU A 127 -2.55 -33.96 -40.15
N ALA A 128 -1.70 -33.62 -41.13
CA ALA A 128 -1.38 -34.48 -42.26
C ALA A 128 -0.75 -35.81 -41.82
N ALA A 129 0.20 -35.76 -40.88
CA ALA A 129 0.84 -36.97 -40.32
C ALA A 129 -0.16 -37.87 -39.60
N ARG A 130 -1.05 -37.29 -38.77
CA ARG A 130 -2.10 -38.04 -38.04
C ARG A 130 -3.16 -38.62 -38.95
N ILE A 131 -3.50 -37.94 -40.05
CA ILE A 131 -4.44 -38.44 -41.06
C ILE A 131 -3.78 -39.60 -41.84
N LYS A 132 -2.52 -39.44 -42.26
CA LYS A 132 -1.76 -40.48 -42.96
C LYS A 132 -1.56 -41.75 -42.12
N GLY A 133 -1.32 -41.60 -40.82
CA GLY A 133 -1.17 -42.71 -39.86
C GLY A 133 -2.43 -43.56 -39.66
N ARG A 134 -3.61 -43.12 -40.11
CA ARG A 134 -4.86 -43.90 -40.05
C ARG A 134 -5.01 -44.92 -41.18
N GLY A 135 -4.16 -44.87 -42.21
CA GLY A 135 -4.06 -45.88 -43.28
C GLY A 135 -5.27 -46.01 -44.20
N ARG A 136 -6.17 -45.02 -44.23
CA ARG A 136 -7.47 -45.08 -44.92
C ARG A 136 -7.58 -44.21 -46.19
N GLU A 137 -6.55 -43.43 -46.55
CA GLU A 137 -6.66 -42.36 -47.56
C GLU A 137 -5.36 -42.18 -48.37
N THR A 138 -5.47 -41.76 -49.64
CA THR A 138 -4.35 -41.47 -50.56
C THR A 138 -3.85 -40.02 -50.41
N GLY A 139 -2.62 -39.74 -50.85
CA GLY A 139 -1.96 -38.44 -50.63
C GLY A 139 -2.73 -37.20 -51.16
N ASP A 140 -3.49 -37.37 -52.25
CA ASP A 140 -4.29 -36.30 -52.85
C ASP A 140 -5.62 -36.04 -52.11
N GLU A 141 -6.19 -37.06 -51.48
CA GLU A 141 -7.39 -36.96 -50.63
C GLU A 141 -7.10 -36.20 -49.33
N ILE A 142 -5.89 -36.37 -48.78
CA ILE A 142 -5.41 -35.67 -47.59
C ILE A 142 -5.21 -34.17 -47.88
N LYS A 143 -4.61 -33.82 -49.03
CA LYS A 143 -4.46 -32.41 -49.46
C LYS A 143 -5.80 -31.72 -49.69
N LYS A 144 -6.76 -32.38 -50.35
CA LYS A 144 -8.13 -31.85 -50.53
C LYS A 144 -8.87 -31.64 -49.21
N ARG A 145 -8.65 -32.50 -48.21
CA ARG A 145 -9.23 -32.34 -46.86
C ARG A 145 -8.64 -31.18 -46.07
N LEU A 146 -7.33 -30.93 -46.21
CA LEU A 146 -6.63 -29.82 -45.56
C LEU A 146 -6.95 -28.46 -46.19
N GLN A 147 -7.26 -28.43 -47.49
CA GLN A 147 -7.62 -27.21 -48.25
C GLN A 147 -9.12 -26.88 -48.26
N ARG A 148 -9.96 -27.69 -47.59
CA ARG A 148 -11.41 -27.45 -47.55
C ARG A 148 -11.68 -26.14 -46.80
N GLN A 149 -12.37 -25.22 -47.47
CA GLN A 149 -12.79 -23.93 -46.90
C GLN A 149 -13.57 -24.20 -45.61
N VAL A 150 -13.07 -23.67 -44.48
CA VAL A 150 -13.67 -23.86 -43.17
C VAL A 150 -14.56 -22.66 -42.89
N ASP A 151 -15.84 -22.91 -42.63
CA ASP A 151 -16.76 -21.84 -42.23
C ASP A 151 -16.22 -21.11 -41.00
N ALA A 152 -16.26 -19.78 -41.06
CA ALA A 152 -15.86 -18.93 -39.95
C ALA A 152 -16.78 -19.20 -38.74
N LEU A 153 -16.19 -19.26 -37.55
CA LEU A 153 -16.97 -19.34 -36.32
C LEU A 153 -17.65 -17.98 -36.07
N PRO A 154 -18.89 -17.95 -35.56
CA PRO A 154 -19.58 -16.69 -35.25
C PRO A 154 -18.79 -15.86 -34.23
N GLU A 155 -18.64 -14.55 -34.49
CA GLU A 155 -17.85 -13.64 -33.62
C GLU A 155 -18.54 -13.36 -32.27
N ASP A 156 -19.86 -13.52 -32.21
CA ASP A 156 -20.71 -13.30 -31.03
C ASP A 156 -20.71 -14.48 -30.03
N ILE A 157 -20.03 -15.58 -30.37
CA ILE A 157 -19.96 -16.79 -29.54
C ILE A 157 -18.53 -16.98 -29.03
N GLU A 158 -18.40 -17.09 -27.70
CA GLU A 158 -17.11 -17.30 -27.06
C GLU A 158 -16.42 -18.56 -27.63
N THR A 159 -15.22 -18.38 -28.18
CA THR A 159 -14.41 -19.45 -28.74
C THR A 159 -13.05 -19.49 -28.06
N LEU A 160 -12.71 -20.62 -27.44
CA LEU A 160 -11.41 -20.88 -26.82
C LEU A 160 -10.64 -21.90 -27.65
N ARG A 161 -9.42 -21.55 -28.05
CA ARG A 161 -8.59 -22.41 -28.90
C ARG A 161 -7.67 -23.29 -28.07
N VAL A 162 -7.63 -24.58 -28.39
CA VAL A 162 -6.73 -25.57 -27.78
C VAL A 162 -5.78 -26.10 -28.85
N MET A 163 -4.48 -25.82 -28.66
CA MET A 163 -3.41 -26.33 -29.52
C MET A 163 -3.00 -27.75 -29.10
N ASN A 164 -3.25 -28.72 -29.97
CA ASN A 164 -2.89 -30.13 -29.81
C ASN A 164 -1.68 -30.51 -30.68
N ASP A 165 -0.59 -29.77 -30.48
CA ASP A 165 0.68 -29.86 -31.21
C ASP A 165 1.76 -30.72 -30.52
N GLY A 166 1.56 -31.06 -29.24
CA GLY A 166 2.47 -31.89 -28.44
C GLY A 166 2.03 -33.35 -28.28
N SER A 167 2.40 -33.94 -27.13
CA SER A 167 1.95 -35.28 -26.75
C SER A 167 0.45 -35.29 -26.42
N LEU A 168 -0.18 -36.47 -26.48
CA LEU A 168 -1.60 -36.62 -26.13
C LEU A 168 -1.88 -36.14 -24.71
N GLU A 169 -1.01 -36.46 -23.76
CA GLU A 169 -1.14 -36.06 -22.35
C GLU A 169 -1.09 -34.54 -22.18
N GLN A 170 -0.15 -33.86 -22.85
CA GLN A 170 -0.09 -32.39 -22.85
C GLN A 170 -1.34 -31.77 -23.48
N GLY A 171 -1.86 -32.37 -24.55
CA GLY A 171 -3.11 -31.97 -25.17
C GLY A 171 -4.31 -32.10 -24.22
N ILE A 172 -4.41 -33.22 -23.50
CA ILE A 172 -5.47 -33.48 -22.51
C ILE A 172 -5.40 -32.44 -21.39
N GLN A 173 -4.21 -32.19 -20.83
CA GLN A 173 -4.03 -31.19 -19.76
C GLN A 173 -4.44 -29.78 -20.21
N ARG A 174 -4.03 -29.35 -21.42
CA ARG A 174 -4.45 -28.05 -21.98
C ARG A 174 -5.95 -27.97 -22.20
N PHE A 175 -6.57 -29.07 -22.65
CA PHE A 175 -8.00 -29.15 -22.88
C PHE A 175 -8.79 -29.07 -21.56
N ILE A 176 -8.42 -29.86 -20.55
CA ILE A 176 -9.02 -29.81 -19.20
C ILE A 176 -8.86 -28.42 -18.59
N PHE A 177 -7.65 -27.86 -18.60
CA PHE A 177 -7.39 -26.52 -18.09
C PHE A 177 -8.28 -25.45 -18.75
N THR A 178 -8.51 -25.56 -20.06
CA THR A 178 -9.36 -24.63 -20.80
C THR A 178 -10.84 -24.77 -20.39
N LEU A 179 -11.33 -26.00 -20.23
CA LEU A 179 -12.69 -26.28 -19.76
C LEU A 179 -12.92 -25.76 -18.34
N GLU A 180 -12.02 -26.08 -17.41
CA GLU A 180 -12.11 -25.63 -16.02
C GLU A 180 -12.03 -24.11 -15.90
N LYS A 181 -11.10 -23.47 -16.62
CA LYS A 181 -10.98 -22.00 -16.65
C LYS A 181 -12.25 -21.32 -17.15
N ALA A 182 -12.89 -21.88 -18.17
CA ALA A 182 -14.13 -21.33 -18.72
C ALA A 182 -15.34 -21.57 -17.80
N ALA A 183 -15.34 -22.71 -17.11
CA ALA A 183 -16.33 -23.08 -16.10
C ALA A 183 -16.26 -22.19 -14.84
N GLN A 184 -15.08 -21.67 -14.48
CA GLN A 184 -14.86 -20.86 -13.28
C GLN A 184 -15.15 -19.35 -13.46
N ARG A 185 -15.73 -18.92 -14.59
CA ARG A 185 -16.08 -17.51 -14.79
C ARG A 185 -17.42 -17.17 -14.13
N MET A 186 -17.41 -16.12 -13.34
CA MET A 186 -18.54 -15.55 -12.63
C MET A 186 -18.89 -14.16 -13.18
N ARG A 187 -20.12 -13.71 -12.96
CA ARG A 187 -20.53 -12.34 -13.27
C ARG A 187 -20.15 -11.40 -12.12
N LEU A 188 -19.57 -10.26 -12.46
CA LEU A 188 -19.20 -9.26 -11.47
C LEU A 188 -20.43 -8.52 -10.94
N ARG A 189 -20.56 -8.40 -9.63
CA ARG A 189 -21.63 -7.64 -8.97
C ARG A 189 -21.06 -6.58 -8.04
N SER A 190 -21.62 -5.37 -8.08
CA SER A 190 -21.30 -4.35 -7.09
C SER A 190 -22.12 -4.57 -5.83
N VAL A 191 -21.46 -4.72 -4.68
CA VAL A 191 -22.10 -4.80 -3.37
C VAL A 191 -21.94 -3.43 -2.70
N PRO A 192 -23.05 -2.75 -2.31
CA PRO A 192 -23.03 -1.38 -1.79
C PRO A 192 -22.55 -1.33 -0.33
N ILE A 193 -21.40 -1.93 -0.04
CA ILE A 193 -20.73 -1.93 1.25
C ILE A 193 -19.39 -1.21 1.08
N HIS A 194 -19.13 -0.25 1.96
CA HIS A 194 -17.85 0.46 2.05
C HIS A 194 -17.00 -0.15 3.15
N THR A 195 -15.80 -0.60 2.79
CA THR A 195 -14.88 -1.30 3.72
C THR A 195 -13.64 -0.46 4.07
N GLY A 196 -13.62 0.81 3.64
CA GLY A 196 -12.53 1.74 3.91
C GLY A 196 -11.29 1.39 3.10
N ARG A 197 -10.20 0.97 3.76
CA ARG A 197 -8.93 0.62 3.08
C ARG A 197 -8.86 -0.85 2.65
N GLU A 198 -9.75 -1.70 3.16
CA GLU A 198 -9.71 -3.12 2.87
C GLU A 198 -10.45 -3.42 1.57
N MET A 199 -9.79 -4.13 0.65
CA MET A 199 -10.40 -4.57 -0.60
C MET A 199 -11.09 -5.90 -0.34
N VAL A 200 -12.43 -5.92 -0.39
CA VAL A 200 -13.24 -7.08 -0.05
C VAL A 200 -14.00 -7.62 -1.25
N GLY A 201 -14.08 -8.94 -1.35
CA GLY A 201 -14.92 -9.69 -2.28
C GLY A 201 -15.82 -10.69 -1.55
N TYR A 202 -16.94 -11.06 -2.16
CA TYR A 202 -17.98 -11.91 -1.59
C TYR A 202 -18.31 -13.05 -2.54
N LEU A 203 -18.32 -14.27 -2.01
CA LEU A 203 -18.91 -15.44 -2.68
C LEU A 203 -20.23 -15.81 -2.01
N PRO A 204 -21.24 -16.21 -2.79
CA PRO A 204 -22.50 -16.66 -2.22
C PRO A 204 -22.30 -18.00 -1.50
N MET A 205 -22.92 -18.17 -0.32
CA MET A 205 -22.80 -19.40 0.49
C MET A 205 -23.22 -20.67 -0.27
N GLY A 206 -24.17 -20.56 -1.20
CA GLY A 206 -24.66 -21.66 -2.04
C GLY A 206 -24.03 -21.72 -3.45
N SER A 207 -22.84 -21.14 -3.65
CA SER A 207 -22.13 -21.23 -4.92
C SER A 207 -21.81 -22.69 -5.26
N GLU A 208 -22.42 -23.22 -6.32
CA GLU A 208 -22.09 -24.55 -6.88
C GLU A 208 -20.88 -24.48 -7.84
N MET A 209 -20.52 -23.29 -8.32
CA MET A 209 -19.41 -23.12 -9.28
C MET A 209 -18.03 -23.10 -8.63
N LEU A 210 -17.93 -22.52 -7.43
CA LEU A 210 -16.72 -22.38 -6.62
C LEU A 210 -17.09 -22.58 -5.15
N SER A 211 -16.46 -23.54 -4.47
CA SER A 211 -16.60 -23.69 -3.02
C SER A 211 -16.02 -22.46 -2.35
N ALA A 212 -16.87 -21.67 -1.68
CA ALA A 212 -16.41 -20.49 -0.99
C ALA A 212 -15.38 -20.83 0.09
N ASP A 213 -15.47 -22.02 0.72
CA ASP A 213 -14.48 -22.49 1.70
C ASP A 213 -13.07 -22.63 1.13
N ASP A 214 -12.93 -22.84 -0.18
CA ASP A 214 -11.62 -22.97 -0.83
C ASP A 214 -10.93 -21.60 -1.02
N TYR A 215 -11.63 -20.50 -0.80
CA TYR A 215 -11.13 -19.14 -1.08
C TYR A 215 -11.23 -18.21 0.13
N ILE A 216 -11.90 -18.63 1.20
CA ILE A 216 -12.00 -17.88 2.45
C ILE A 216 -10.75 -18.09 3.30
N GLY A 217 -10.27 -17.00 3.88
CA GLY A 217 -9.16 -16.99 4.82
C GLY A 217 -8.43 -15.65 4.80
N ASP A 218 -7.26 -15.61 5.45
CA ASP A 218 -6.44 -14.40 5.50
C ASP A 218 -5.72 -14.10 4.17
N ALA A 219 -5.62 -15.10 3.30
CA ALA A 219 -4.99 -14.97 1.99
C ALA A 219 -5.87 -14.13 1.05
N LYS A 220 -5.23 -13.18 0.35
CA LYS A 220 -5.90 -12.43 -0.71
C LYS A 220 -6.06 -13.27 -1.97
N ILE A 221 -7.17 -13.06 -2.66
CA ILE A 221 -7.56 -13.71 -3.91
C ILE A 221 -7.57 -12.66 -5.01
N GLU A 222 -7.02 -12.97 -6.18
CA GLU A 222 -7.11 -12.08 -7.33
C GLU A 222 -8.41 -12.35 -8.09
N VAL A 223 -9.17 -11.28 -8.35
CA VAL A 223 -10.30 -11.25 -9.27
C VAL A 223 -9.83 -10.63 -10.57
N LEU A 224 -9.96 -11.35 -11.68
CA LEU A 224 -9.43 -10.97 -13.00
C LEU A 224 -10.54 -10.88 -14.03
N GLY A 225 -10.51 -9.84 -14.86
CA GLY A 225 -11.42 -9.69 -16.00
C GLY A 225 -11.00 -8.52 -16.90
N GLY A 226 -11.28 -8.61 -18.20
CA GLY A 226 -11.00 -7.53 -19.15
C GLY A 226 -9.54 -7.04 -19.21
N GLY A 227 -8.57 -7.86 -18.79
CA GLY A 227 -7.15 -7.47 -18.68
C GLY A 227 -6.78 -6.76 -17.37
N ALA A 228 -7.75 -6.45 -16.51
CA ALA A 228 -7.56 -5.90 -15.18
C ALA A 228 -7.56 -7.00 -14.11
N ALA A 229 -6.98 -6.69 -12.95
CA ALA A 229 -7.02 -7.54 -11.78
C ALA A 229 -7.11 -6.71 -10.49
N VAL A 230 -7.80 -7.24 -9.49
CA VAL A 230 -7.85 -6.66 -8.14
C VAL A 230 -7.64 -7.77 -7.10
N SER A 231 -6.81 -7.50 -6.09
CA SER A 231 -6.57 -8.41 -4.97
C SER A 231 -7.53 -8.10 -3.83
N VAL A 232 -8.35 -9.07 -3.44
CA VAL A 232 -9.39 -8.90 -2.41
C VAL A 232 -9.31 -9.97 -1.34
N ARG A 233 -9.74 -9.66 -0.12
CA ARG A 233 -10.06 -10.69 0.88
C ARG A 233 -11.46 -11.23 0.60
N MET A 234 -11.59 -12.55 0.54
CA MET A 234 -12.86 -13.19 0.19
C MET A 234 -13.67 -13.55 1.44
N HIS A 235 -14.95 -13.18 1.41
CA HIS A 235 -15.92 -13.46 2.46
C HIS A 235 -17.10 -14.25 1.89
N LYS A 236 -17.81 -14.96 2.77
CA LYS A 236 -19.11 -15.56 2.45
C LYS A 236 -20.23 -14.56 2.61
N MET A 237 -21.21 -14.62 1.73
CA MET A 237 -22.46 -13.89 1.86
C MET A 237 -23.65 -14.83 1.69
N ASN A 238 -24.60 -14.76 2.63
CA ASN A 238 -25.88 -15.44 2.54
C ASN A 238 -27.00 -14.43 2.29
N ALA A 239 -27.00 -13.85 1.09
CA ALA A 239 -28.01 -12.90 0.64
C ALA A 239 -28.34 -13.14 -0.83
N PRO A 240 -29.12 -14.18 -1.17
CA PRO A 240 -29.41 -14.55 -2.55
C PRO A 240 -30.10 -13.46 -3.37
N ALA A 241 -30.77 -12.50 -2.70
CA ALA A 241 -31.38 -11.33 -3.33
C ALA A 241 -30.36 -10.27 -3.77
N LEU A 242 -29.13 -10.31 -3.23
CA LEU A 242 -28.07 -9.33 -3.49
C LEU A 242 -26.95 -9.92 -4.35
N LEU A 243 -26.69 -11.23 -4.24
CA LEU A 243 -25.66 -11.93 -4.98
C LEU A 243 -26.13 -13.33 -5.39
N GLU A 244 -26.25 -13.54 -6.69
CA GLU A 244 -26.67 -14.81 -7.27
C GLU A 244 -25.54 -15.84 -7.25
N ALA A 245 -25.87 -17.13 -7.39
CA ALA A 245 -24.91 -18.23 -7.27
C ALA A 245 -23.76 -18.19 -8.31
N ASP A 246 -23.97 -17.51 -9.44
CA ASP A 246 -22.98 -17.31 -10.49
C ASP A 246 -22.30 -15.94 -10.47
N GLU A 247 -22.52 -15.16 -9.41
CA GLU A 247 -21.95 -13.84 -9.23
C GLU A 247 -20.85 -13.81 -8.17
N ILE A 248 -19.87 -12.93 -8.38
CA ILE A 248 -18.91 -12.50 -7.36
C ILE A 248 -19.19 -11.05 -6.99
N GLY A 249 -19.41 -10.81 -5.71
CA GLY A 249 -19.65 -9.48 -5.19
C GLY A 249 -18.35 -8.79 -4.86
N LEU A 250 -18.19 -7.52 -5.21
CA LEU A 250 -17.08 -6.69 -4.74
C LEU A 250 -17.61 -5.54 -3.89
N SER A 251 -16.89 -5.16 -2.82
CA SER A 251 -17.15 -3.90 -2.12
C SER A 251 -17.01 -2.71 -3.07
N ALA A 252 -17.57 -1.55 -2.71
CA ALA A 252 -17.57 -0.37 -3.58
C ALA A 252 -16.15 0.02 -4.04
N GLU A 253 -15.18 -0.02 -3.12
CA GLU A 253 -13.78 0.30 -3.40
C GLU A 253 -13.13 -0.76 -4.32
N SER A 254 -13.37 -2.04 -4.07
CA SER A 254 -12.88 -3.16 -4.89
C SER A 254 -13.42 -3.12 -6.31
N PHE A 255 -14.72 -2.85 -6.45
CA PHE A 255 -15.39 -2.76 -7.74
C PHE A 255 -14.85 -1.60 -8.57
N GLN A 256 -14.69 -0.44 -7.93
CA GLN A 256 -14.10 0.74 -8.57
C GLN A 256 -12.65 0.50 -9.00
N ALA A 257 -11.84 -0.17 -8.17
CA ALA A 257 -10.45 -0.46 -8.49
C ALA A 257 -10.31 -1.46 -9.65
N LEU A 258 -11.21 -2.43 -9.78
CA LEU A 258 -11.22 -3.36 -10.90
C LEU A 258 -11.62 -2.66 -12.22
N GLY A 259 -12.49 -1.66 -12.15
CA GLY A 259 -12.81 -0.78 -13.28
C GLY A 259 -13.59 -1.44 -14.42
N LEU A 260 -14.26 -2.57 -14.15
CA LEU A 260 -15.11 -3.29 -15.11
C LEU A 260 -16.59 -2.94 -14.90
N PRO A 261 -17.42 -3.00 -15.95
CA PRO A 261 -18.86 -2.80 -15.81
C PRO A 261 -19.51 -3.94 -15.03
N GLU A 262 -20.66 -3.66 -14.42
CA GLU A 262 -21.46 -4.68 -13.72
C GLU A 262 -21.92 -5.77 -14.71
N GLY A 263 -21.91 -7.02 -14.25
CA GLY A 263 -22.17 -8.20 -15.07
C GLY A 263 -20.96 -8.69 -15.89
N ALA A 264 -19.82 -7.98 -15.90
CA ALA A 264 -18.62 -8.41 -16.60
C ALA A 264 -18.18 -9.81 -16.15
N ALA A 265 -17.74 -10.63 -17.11
CA ALA A 265 -17.22 -11.96 -16.80
C ALA A 265 -15.83 -11.85 -16.16
N VAL A 266 -15.71 -12.38 -14.94
CA VAL A 266 -14.47 -12.40 -14.16
C VAL A 266 -14.14 -13.82 -13.73
N SER A 267 -12.87 -14.09 -13.44
CA SER A 267 -12.41 -15.34 -12.84
C SER A 267 -11.63 -15.02 -11.58
N ILE A 268 -11.59 -15.96 -10.63
CA ILE A 268 -10.75 -15.84 -9.44
C ILE A 268 -9.58 -16.81 -9.48
N ARG A 269 -8.47 -16.42 -8.88
CA ARG A 269 -7.37 -17.34 -8.58
C ARG A 269 -6.72 -16.98 -7.24
N ARG A 270 -6.17 -17.98 -6.57
CA ARG A 270 -5.32 -17.71 -5.40
C ARG A 270 -4.12 -16.87 -5.85
N THR A 271 -3.82 -15.83 -5.08
CA THR A 271 -2.61 -15.04 -5.32
C THR A 271 -1.41 -15.97 -5.26
N PRO A 272 -0.56 -16.04 -6.30
CA PRO A 272 0.67 -16.81 -6.22
C PRO A 272 1.51 -16.35 -5.02
N SER A 273 2.18 -17.27 -4.35
CA SER A 273 3.13 -16.91 -3.29
C SER A 273 4.08 -15.83 -3.81
N PRO A 274 4.21 -14.69 -3.11
CA PRO A 274 5.06 -13.61 -3.59
C PRO A 274 6.50 -14.09 -3.77
N ALA A 275 7.20 -13.59 -4.78
CA ALA A 275 8.60 -13.95 -5.04
C ALA A 275 9.49 -13.64 -3.81
N SER A 276 9.08 -12.67 -2.99
CA SER A 276 9.75 -12.30 -1.74
C SER A 276 9.39 -13.17 -0.52
N ARG A 277 8.58 -14.23 -0.67
CA ARG A 277 8.15 -15.09 0.46
C ARG A 277 9.32 -15.65 1.26
N GLN A 278 10.38 -16.09 0.58
CA GLN A 278 11.57 -16.58 1.26
C GLN A 278 12.21 -15.48 2.11
N ALA A 279 12.38 -14.26 1.58
CA ALA A 279 12.93 -13.12 2.33
C ALA A 279 12.06 -12.74 3.54
N LEU A 280 10.73 -12.76 3.41
CA LEU A 280 9.83 -12.54 4.55
C LEU A 280 10.09 -13.59 5.65
N MET A 281 10.09 -14.88 5.29
CA MET A 281 10.27 -15.96 6.24
C MET A 281 11.67 -15.95 6.87
N ASP A 282 12.71 -15.69 6.08
CA ASP A 282 14.09 -15.55 6.57
C ASP A 282 14.15 -14.46 7.64
N LYS A 283 13.55 -13.29 7.38
CA LYS A 283 13.54 -12.20 8.35
C LYS A 283 12.72 -12.53 9.59
N VAL A 284 11.54 -13.12 9.43
CA VAL A 284 10.70 -13.56 10.56
C VAL A 284 11.43 -14.56 11.45
N ASN A 285 12.24 -15.44 10.86
CA ASN A 285 13.09 -16.42 11.56
C ASN A 285 14.39 -15.82 12.13
N GLY A 286 14.58 -14.49 12.05
CA GLY A 286 15.73 -13.79 12.63
C GLY A 286 16.95 -13.64 11.72
N GLY A 287 16.84 -14.03 10.44
CA GLY A 287 17.87 -13.81 9.43
C GLY A 287 18.05 -12.32 9.07
N GLU A 288 19.17 -12.01 8.45
CA GLU A 288 19.43 -10.69 7.85
C GLU A 288 19.02 -10.69 6.37
N LEU A 289 18.50 -9.57 5.88
CA LEU A 289 18.17 -9.38 4.47
C LEU A 289 19.11 -8.37 3.80
N ASP A 290 19.49 -8.67 2.56
CA ASP A 290 20.23 -7.74 1.72
C ASP A 290 19.31 -6.71 1.02
N GLU A 291 19.91 -5.79 0.27
CA GLU A 291 19.18 -4.75 -0.46
C GLU A 291 18.21 -5.32 -1.51
N ALA A 292 18.58 -6.38 -2.21
CA ALA A 292 17.74 -6.98 -3.25
C ALA A 292 16.51 -7.67 -2.63
N GLN A 293 16.71 -8.39 -1.52
CA GLN A 293 15.65 -9.01 -0.74
C GLN A 293 14.69 -7.98 -0.15
N TYR A 294 15.19 -6.91 0.48
CA TYR A 294 14.33 -5.82 0.96
C TYR A 294 13.56 -5.15 -0.17
N ARG A 295 14.18 -4.98 -1.35
CA ARG A 295 13.52 -4.36 -2.51
C ARG A 295 12.32 -5.17 -2.99
N ILE A 296 12.48 -6.48 -3.18
CA ILE A 296 11.36 -7.33 -3.61
C ILE A 296 10.29 -7.46 -2.52
N LEU A 297 10.71 -7.54 -1.25
CA LEU A 297 9.80 -7.69 -0.12
C LEU A 297 8.93 -6.45 0.08
N LEU A 298 9.55 -5.27 0.18
CA LEU A 298 8.80 -4.02 0.36
C LEU A 298 7.91 -3.73 -0.83
N ARG A 299 8.32 -4.05 -2.07
CA ARG A 299 7.45 -3.94 -3.24
C ARG A 299 6.21 -4.83 -3.11
N ASP A 300 6.39 -6.11 -2.81
CA ASP A 300 5.27 -7.05 -2.67
C ASP A 300 4.33 -6.66 -1.49
N ILE A 301 4.86 -6.05 -0.42
CA ILE A 301 4.06 -5.47 0.67
C ILE A 301 3.25 -4.25 0.20
N ILE A 302 3.88 -3.32 -0.53
CA ILE A 302 3.22 -2.11 -1.08
C ILE A 302 2.10 -2.50 -2.05
N GLU A 303 2.33 -3.50 -2.89
CA GLU A 303 1.36 -4.05 -3.83
C GLU A 303 0.29 -4.92 -3.13
N GLY A 304 0.33 -4.99 -1.80
CA GLY A 304 -0.68 -5.64 -0.99
C GLY A 304 -0.70 -7.17 -1.16
N ARG A 305 0.41 -7.81 -1.52
CA ARG A 305 0.48 -9.26 -1.75
C ARG A 305 0.61 -10.11 -0.47
N TYR A 306 0.78 -9.47 0.69
CA TYR A 306 0.85 -10.11 2.00
C TYR A 306 -0.37 -9.80 2.86
N ALA A 307 -0.70 -10.71 3.78
CA ALA A 307 -1.66 -10.45 4.83
C ALA A 307 -1.07 -9.53 5.91
N ASP A 308 -1.91 -8.76 6.60
CA ASP A 308 -1.48 -7.83 7.66
C ASP A 308 -0.77 -8.56 8.81
N SER A 309 -1.13 -9.82 9.08
CA SER A 309 -0.48 -10.67 10.08
C SER A 309 0.97 -11.02 9.70
N GLU A 310 1.23 -11.32 8.43
CA GLU A 310 2.58 -11.60 7.91
C GLU A 310 3.45 -10.32 7.94
N ILE A 311 2.86 -9.17 7.55
CA ILE A 311 3.55 -7.89 7.63
C ILE A 311 3.86 -7.55 9.09
N ALA A 312 2.90 -7.69 10.01
CA ALA A 312 3.10 -7.46 11.43
C ALA A 312 4.22 -8.33 12.02
N ALA A 313 4.27 -9.62 11.67
CA ALA A 313 5.36 -10.50 12.08
C ALA A 313 6.72 -10.00 11.59
N PHE A 314 6.83 -9.64 10.31
CA PHE A 314 8.03 -9.03 9.75
C PHE A 314 8.45 -7.75 10.49
N LEU A 315 7.50 -6.87 10.82
CA LEU A 315 7.77 -5.60 11.50
C LEU A 315 8.20 -5.75 12.94
N VAL A 316 7.58 -6.66 13.68
CA VAL A 316 8.01 -6.97 15.05
C VAL A 316 9.44 -7.49 15.04
N THR A 317 9.80 -8.39 14.11
CA THR A 317 11.16 -8.93 14.06
C THR A 317 12.18 -7.89 13.57
N ALA A 318 11.87 -7.14 12.50
CA ALA A 318 12.75 -6.08 12.00
C ALA A 318 12.93 -4.95 13.02
N THR A 319 11.94 -4.62 13.83
CA THR A 319 12.11 -3.56 14.84
C THR A 319 13.01 -3.97 16.00
N LYS A 320 13.08 -5.27 16.30
CA LYS A 320 13.95 -5.85 17.34
C LYS A 320 15.36 -6.17 16.84
N HIS A 321 15.49 -6.61 15.59
CA HIS A 321 16.74 -7.13 15.03
C HIS A 321 17.00 -6.52 13.65
N LEU A 322 17.79 -5.45 13.62
CA LEU A 322 18.34 -4.88 12.37
C LEU A 322 19.83 -4.66 12.52
N SER A 323 20.64 -5.28 11.67
CA SER A 323 22.07 -4.97 11.57
C SER A 323 22.30 -3.61 10.91
N ASP A 324 23.52 -3.05 11.03
CA ASP A 324 23.85 -1.78 10.36
C ASP A 324 23.73 -1.89 8.84
N ALA A 325 24.08 -3.05 8.28
CA ALA A 325 23.99 -3.34 6.86
C ALA A 325 22.52 -3.33 6.41
N GLU A 326 21.63 -3.91 7.20
CA GLU A 326 20.20 -3.91 6.93
C GLU A 326 19.59 -2.50 7.03
N VAL A 327 19.99 -1.69 8.01
CA VAL A 327 19.54 -0.29 8.12
C VAL A 327 19.90 0.50 6.86
N LEU A 328 21.12 0.33 6.34
CA LEU A 328 21.56 0.94 5.09
C LEU A 328 20.77 0.43 3.88
N ALA A 329 20.61 -0.90 3.76
CA ALA A 329 19.84 -1.52 2.68
C ALA A 329 18.38 -1.00 2.68
N LEU A 330 17.72 -1.00 3.83
CA LEU A 330 16.37 -0.46 4.01
C LEU A 330 16.29 1.01 3.62
N ALA A 331 17.24 1.84 4.05
CA ALA A 331 17.23 3.26 3.76
C ALA A 331 17.33 3.54 2.25
N LYS A 332 18.21 2.81 1.55
CA LYS A 332 18.35 2.88 0.07
C LYS A 332 17.09 2.41 -0.65
N VAL A 333 16.56 1.24 -0.27
CA VAL A 333 15.35 0.68 -0.88
C VAL A 333 14.16 1.62 -0.70
N ARG A 334 13.96 2.14 0.52
CA ARG A 334 12.88 3.08 0.83
C ARG A 334 12.97 4.37 0.01
N ALA A 335 14.18 4.91 -0.17
CA ALA A 335 14.38 6.07 -1.03
C ALA A 335 13.99 5.79 -2.49
N GLY A 336 14.21 4.56 -2.98
CA GLY A 336 13.83 4.13 -4.32
C GLY A 336 12.32 4.02 -4.59
N PHE A 337 11.48 4.02 -3.55
CA PHE A 337 10.00 4.04 -3.68
C PHE A 337 9.41 5.44 -3.68
N SER A 338 10.24 6.49 -3.78
CA SER A 338 9.78 7.88 -3.82
C SER A 338 10.52 8.63 -4.93
N THR A 339 9.85 9.61 -5.53
CA THR A 339 10.47 10.46 -6.54
C THR A 339 11.38 11.48 -5.85
N PRO A 340 12.70 11.48 -6.12
CA PRO A 340 13.61 12.43 -5.50
C PRO A 340 13.39 13.84 -6.07
N MET A 341 13.56 14.86 -5.21
CA MET A 341 13.74 16.24 -5.63
C MET A 341 15.22 16.46 -5.97
N HIS A 342 15.46 17.16 -7.07
CA HIS A 342 16.79 17.58 -7.50
C HIS A 342 16.89 19.10 -7.42
N TRP A 343 18.05 19.56 -6.96
CA TRP A 343 18.39 20.97 -6.83
C TRP A 343 19.69 21.21 -7.59
N ASP A 344 19.76 22.27 -8.38
CA ASP A 344 20.94 22.61 -9.19
C ASP A 344 22.02 23.30 -8.35
N GLU A 345 22.32 22.73 -7.18
CA GLU A 345 23.25 23.27 -6.19
C GLU A 345 24.03 22.14 -5.50
N PRO A 346 25.33 22.34 -5.23
CA PRO A 346 26.17 21.30 -4.63
C PRO A 346 25.87 21.09 -3.13
N ILE A 347 25.33 22.11 -2.44
CA ILE A 347 25.06 22.08 -1.00
C ILE A 347 23.60 22.45 -0.76
N VAL A 348 22.80 21.41 -0.52
CA VAL A 348 21.43 21.48 -0.02
C VAL A 348 21.41 20.90 1.39
N VAL A 349 21.00 21.71 2.36
CA VAL A 349 21.11 21.37 3.79
C VAL A 349 19.75 20.99 4.38
N ASP A 350 19.73 20.14 5.41
CA ASP A 350 18.55 19.84 6.22
C ASP A 350 18.97 19.62 7.69
N LYS A 351 18.05 19.80 8.62
CA LYS A 351 18.22 19.54 10.05
C LYS A 351 17.12 18.62 10.54
N HIS A 352 17.46 17.44 11.05
CA HIS A 352 16.50 16.57 11.71
C HIS A 352 16.67 16.59 13.23
N SER A 353 15.64 16.17 13.97
CA SER A 353 15.73 15.87 15.39
C SER A 353 14.93 14.61 15.68
N MET A 354 15.48 13.69 16.48
CA MET A 354 14.72 12.54 16.97
C MET A 354 13.52 12.96 17.83
N GLY A 355 13.54 14.20 18.34
CA GLY A 355 12.49 14.77 19.17
C GLY A 355 12.44 14.13 20.56
N GLY A 356 11.27 14.18 21.19
CA GLY A 356 11.09 13.70 22.57
C GLY A 356 11.34 14.75 23.64
N ILE A 357 11.67 15.99 23.26
CA ILE A 357 11.68 17.16 24.15
C ILE A 357 10.54 18.11 23.72
N PRO A 358 9.65 18.54 24.64
CA PRO A 358 8.66 19.58 24.35
C PRO A 358 9.31 20.96 24.17
N GLY A 359 8.68 21.84 23.37
CA GLY A 359 9.13 23.23 23.20
C GLY A 359 10.34 23.44 22.27
N SER A 360 11.03 22.36 21.88
CA SER A 360 12.18 22.42 20.96
C SER A 360 11.77 22.74 19.52
N ARG A 361 11.48 24.02 19.23
CA ARG A 361 11.19 24.56 17.89
C ARG A 361 12.34 25.30 17.26
N ILE A 362 13.57 24.93 17.62
CA ILE A 362 14.80 25.45 17.02
C ILE A 362 14.80 25.40 15.48
N THR A 363 14.10 24.45 14.86
CA THR A 363 14.00 24.36 13.39
C THR A 363 13.40 25.63 12.78
N LEU A 364 12.44 26.28 13.44
CA LEU A 364 11.83 27.54 12.97
C LEU A 364 12.79 28.74 13.11
N ILE A 365 13.95 28.58 13.77
CA ILE A 365 15.00 29.60 13.90
C ILE A 365 16.20 29.24 13.01
N VAL A 366 16.60 27.97 13.00
CA VAL A 366 17.71 27.46 12.17
C VAL A 366 17.43 27.68 10.68
N VAL A 367 16.22 27.32 10.22
CA VAL A 367 15.85 27.45 8.80
C VAL A 367 15.96 28.90 8.32
N PRO A 368 15.39 29.92 8.99
CA PRO A 368 15.56 31.30 8.55
C PRO A 368 16.99 31.83 8.65
N ILE A 369 17.81 31.41 9.63
CA ILE A 369 19.23 31.79 9.67
C ILE A 369 19.97 31.25 8.42
N VAL A 370 19.74 29.98 8.09
CA VAL A 370 20.34 29.32 6.92
C VAL A 370 19.87 29.95 5.61
N ALA A 371 18.57 30.26 5.51
CA ALA A 371 17.99 30.93 4.35
C ALA A 371 18.50 32.37 4.18
N ALA A 372 18.66 33.10 5.28
CA ALA A 372 19.23 34.46 5.28
C ALA A 372 20.71 34.48 4.87
N PHE A 373 21.46 33.43 5.21
CA PHE A 373 22.83 33.24 4.70
C PHE A 373 22.84 32.94 3.19
N GLY A 374 21.88 32.14 2.71
CA GLY A 374 21.69 31.87 1.29
C GLY A 374 21.73 30.40 0.89
N LEU A 375 21.87 29.46 1.81
CA LEU A 375 21.84 28.02 1.50
C LEU A 375 20.40 27.51 1.29
N ALA A 376 20.23 26.54 0.39
CA ALA A 376 18.95 25.91 0.12
C ALA A 376 18.58 24.92 1.24
N MET A 377 17.40 25.07 1.84
CA MET A 377 16.90 24.20 2.92
C MET A 377 15.42 23.80 2.71
N PRO A 378 15.14 22.77 1.87
CA PRO A 378 13.79 22.24 1.63
C PRO A 378 13.30 21.38 2.82
N LYS A 379 13.14 22.00 3.99
CA LYS A 379 12.90 21.28 5.24
C LYS A 379 11.55 20.57 5.24
N THR A 380 11.57 19.24 5.34
CA THR A 380 10.36 18.42 5.54
C THR A 380 10.28 17.87 6.97
N SER A 381 9.11 18.01 7.60
CA SER A 381 8.85 17.66 9.01
C SER A 381 7.60 16.77 9.16
N SER A 382 7.58 15.90 10.17
CA SER A 382 6.33 15.26 10.60
C SER A 382 5.54 16.16 11.54
N ARG A 383 4.24 15.85 11.69
CA ARG A 383 3.43 16.35 12.81
C ARG A 383 3.79 15.62 14.10
N ALA A 384 3.32 16.14 15.23
CA ALA A 384 3.38 15.46 16.51
C ALA A 384 2.76 14.06 16.41
N ILE A 385 3.38 13.11 17.12
CA ILE A 385 2.80 11.80 17.37
C ILE A 385 2.52 11.67 18.87
N THR A 386 3.54 11.92 19.70
CA THR A 386 3.45 11.84 21.17
C THR A 386 3.79 13.15 21.88
N SER A 387 4.25 14.19 21.16
CA SER A 387 4.54 15.51 21.72
C SER A 387 3.31 16.41 21.71
N ALA A 388 3.35 17.51 22.46
CA ALA A 388 2.28 18.52 22.47
C ALA A 388 2.16 19.29 21.14
N ALA A 389 3.27 19.43 20.41
CA ALA A 389 3.31 19.94 19.06
C ALA A 389 4.48 19.31 18.28
N GLY A 390 4.42 19.34 16.96
CA GLY A 390 5.53 19.05 16.05
C GLY A 390 5.95 20.29 15.29
N THR A 391 7.09 20.23 14.59
CA THR A 391 7.58 21.37 13.78
C THR A 391 6.56 21.80 12.72
N ALA A 392 5.89 20.84 12.06
CA ALA A 392 4.83 21.14 11.10
C ALA A 392 3.60 21.77 11.80
N ASP A 393 3.28 21.36 13.03
CA ASP A 393 2.12 21.91 13.75
C ASP A 393 2.36 23.36 14.18
N ALA A 394 3.58 23.70 14.59
CA ALA A 394 3.98 25.07 14.91
C ALA A 394 4.03 25.95 13.65
N MET A 395 4.66 25.49 12.57
CA MET A 395 4.67 26.25 11.30
C MET A 395 3.26 26.48 10.76
N GLU A 396 2.33 25.53 10.99
CA GLU A 396 0.94 25.65 10.56
C GLU A 396 0.17 26.78 11.26
N ALA A 397 0.64 27.25 12.41
CA ALA A 397 0.06 28.40 13.10
C ALA A 397 0.30 29.72 12.37
N VAL A 398 1.25 29.77 11.41
CA VAL A 398 1.62 30.99 10.66
C VAL A 398 1.60 30.81 9.13
N ALA A 399 1.71 29.58 8.61
CA ALA A 399 1.72 29.32 7.17
C ALA A 399 1.10 27.97 6.79
N LYS A 400 0.81 27.77 5.50
CA LYS A 400 0.47 26.45 4.95
C LYS A 400 1.67 25.51 5.06
N VAL A 401 1.41 24.26 5.49
CA VAL A 401 2.44 23.20 5.59
C VAL A 401 2.19 22.02 4.65
N ASP A 402 0.97 21.88 4.12
CA ASP A 402 0.59 20.80 3.21
C ASP A 402 0.96 21.16 1.76
N LEU A 403 2.26 21.18 1.49
CA LEU A 403 2.84 21.59 0.20
C LEU A 403 3.00 20.38 -0.73
N ASP A 404 2.84 20.60 -2.03
CA ASP A 404 3.28 19.65 -3.05
C ASP A 404 4.71 19.95 -3.53
N VAL A 405 5.25 19.12 -4.43
CA VAL A 405 6.64 19.28 -4.93
C VAL A 405 6.84 20.62 -5.63
N ASN A 406 5.83 21.15 -6.32
CA ASN A 406 5.92 22.43 -7.02
C ASN A 406 5.87 23.61 -6.04
N ASP A 407 5.04 23.51 -5.00
CA ASP A 407 5.02 24.45 -3.88
C ASP A 407 6.41 24.52 -3.22
N VAL A 408 7.03 23.37 -2.94
CA VAL A 408 8.38 23.30 -2.34
C VAL A 408 9.43 23.96 -3.25
N ARG A 409 9.45 23.63 -4.54
CA ARG A 409 10.37 24.26 -5.51
C ARG A 409 10.21 25.78 -5.55
N ARG A 410 8.97 26.26 -5.58
CA ARG A 410 8.66 27.70 -5.56
C ARG A 410 9.16 28.36 -4.28
N CYS A 411 8.90 27.75 -3.12
CA CYS A 411 9.35 28.28 -1.82
C CYS A 411 10.87 28.37 -1.75
N VAL A 412 11.60 27.34 -2.15
CA VAL A 412 13.07 27.35 -2.14
C VAL A 412 13.63 28.34 -3.17
N ALA A 413 13.05 28.44 -4.36
CA ALA A 413 13.47 29.43 -5.35
C ALA A 413 13.28 30.87 -4.85
N GLN A 414 12.17 31.16 -4.17
CA GLN A 414 11.86 32.50 -3.70
C GLN A 414 12.56 32.84 -2.39
N ALA A 415 12.51 31.94 -1.41
CA ALA A 415 12.90 32.20 -0.02
C ALA A 415 14.09 31.38 0.46
N ARG A 416 14.75 30.60 -0.41
CA ARG A 416 15.84 29.64 -0.11
C ARG A 416 15.45 28.48 0.80
N ALA A 417 14.26 28.49 1.38
CA ALA A 417 13.81 27.42 2.26
C ALA A 417 12.29 27.27 2.28
N CYS A 418 11.86 26.13 2.83
CA CYS A 418 10.49 25.89 3.28
C CYS A 418 10.51 24.99 4.50
N ILE A 419 9.45 24.97 5.29
CA ILE A 419 9.16 24.05 6.39
C ILE A 419 7.81 23.38 6.07
N ALA A 420 7.86 22.25 5.37
CA ALA A 420 6.71 21.52 4.89
C ALA A 420 6.40 20.28 5.74
N TRP A 421 5.14 19.84 5.73
CA TRP A 421 4.74 18.55 6.27
C TRP A 421 5.07 17.43 5.27
N ASN A 422 5.63 16.31 5.76
CA ASN A 422 6.03 15.17 4.92
C ASN A 422 4.85 14.52 4.15
N GLY A 423 3.59 14.77 4.54
CA GLY A 423 2.41 14.06 4.06
C GLY A 423 2.28 13.96 2.54
N ARG A 424 2.14 15.09 1.84
CA ARG A 424 2.00 15.11 0.37
C ARG A 424 3.31 14.96 -0.41
N LEU A 425 4.46 15.03 0.24
CA LEU A 425 5.76 15.14 -0.44
C LEU A 425 6.50 13.80 -0.53
N ASN A 426 6.66 13.16 0.62
CA ASN A 426 7.57 12.03 0.78
C ASN A 426 7.06 11.06 1.86
N HIS A 427 5.75 11.09 2.14
CA HIS A 427 5.06 9.98 2.77
C HIS A 427 4.88 8.88 1.72
N SER A 428 5.65 7.81 1.87
CA SER A 428 5.58 6.68 0.94
C SER A 428 4.39 5.79 1.27
N VAL A 429 3.89 5.02 0.29
CA VAL A 429 2.92 3.93 0.55
C VAL A 429 3.47 2.94 1.59
N VAL A 430 4.80 2.78 1.63
CA VAL A 430 5.48 2.05 2.71
C VAL A 430 5.16 2.68 4.07
N ASP A 431 5.30 3.99 4.24
CA ASP A 431 4.97 4.63 5.52
C ASP A 431 3.50 4.40 5.93
N ASP A 432 2.56 4.46 5.00
CA ASP A 432 1.14 4.21 5.28
C ASP A 432 0.88 2.79 5.79
N VAL A 433 1.34 1.77 5.05
CA VAL A 433 1.19 0.35 5.41
C VAL A 433 1.83 0.08 6.77
N MET A 434 3.02 0.62 6.97
CA MET A 434 3.83 0.34 8.16
C MET A 434 3.29 1.05 9.40
N ASN A 435 2.82 2.29 9.25
CA ASN A 435 2.20 3.04 10.35
C ASN A 435 0.88 2.43 10.80
N ALA A 436 0.09 1.86 9.88
CA ALA A 436 -1.16 1.18 10.21
C ALA A 436 -0.93 0.00 11.19
N ILE A 437 0.24 -0.64 11.12
CA ILE A 437 0.58 -1.81 11.95
C ILE A 437 1.39 -1.42 13.19
N THR A 438 2.37 -0.53 13.05
CA THR A 438 3.28 -0.18 14.17
C THR A 438 2.63 0.71 15.23
N ARG A 439 1.74 1.64 14.84
CA ARG A 439 1.14 2.59 15.79
C ARG A 439 0.22 1.92 16.81
N PRO A 440 -0.73 1.03 16.44
CA PRO A 440 -1.60 0.38 17.42
C PRO A 440 -0.83 -0.47 18.44
N LEU A 441 0.29 -1.07 18.00
CA LEU A 441 1.13 -1.94 18.83
C LEU A 441 2.20 -1.19 19.63
N GLY A 442 2.34 0.13 19.44
CA GLY A 442 3.40 0.92 20.07
C GLY A 442 4.82 0.49 19.68
N ILE A 443 4.99 -0.19 18.54
CA ILE A 443 6.28 -0.68 18.07
C ILE A 443 7.12 0.52 17.62
N ASN A 444 8.22 0.78 18.33
CA ASN A 444 9.14 1.86 18.00
C ASN A 444 10.58 1.35 18.03
N SER A 445 11.31 1.52 16.91
CA SER A 445 12.72 1.15 16.80
C SER A 445 13.54 2.36 16.33
N ASN A 446 14.57 2.69 17.09
CA ASN A 446 15.50 3.77 16.75
C ASN A 446 16.26 3.45 15.45
N ARG A 447 16.63 2.18 15.23
CA ARG A 447 17.30 1.73 13.99
C ARG A 447 16.39 1.86 12.77
N TRP A 448 15.12 1.45 12.88
CA TRP A 448 14.14 1.64 11.80
C TRP A 448 13.92 3.13 11.50
N SER A 449 13.94 3.98 12.55
CA SER A 449 13.80 5.42 12.41
C SER A 449 14.94 6.03 11.60
N VAL A 450 16.19 5.58 11.77
CA VAL A 450 17.33 6.04 10.95
C VAL A 450 17.06 5.83 9.47
N ALA A 451 16.67 4.62 9.07
CA ALA A 451 16.37 4.30 7.68
C ALA A 451 15.22 5.16 7.13
N SER A 452 14.16 5.35 7.91
CA SER A 452 13.00 6.17 7.54
C SER A 452 13.32 7.66 7.42
N ILE A 453 14.18 8.18 8.30
CA ILE A 453 14.56 9.60 8.31
C ILE A 453 15.48 9.90 7.13
N LEU A 454 16.56 9.13 6.96
CA LEU A 454 17.54 9.39 5.91
C LEU A 454 16.96 9.17 4.51
N SER A 455 16.08 8.18 4.32
CA SER A 455 15.41 8.00 3.03
C SER A 455 14.61 9.23 2.62
N LYS A 456 13.92 9.89 3.56
CA LYS A 456 13.13 11.10 3.31
C LYS A 456 13.99 12.34 3.08
N LYS A 457 15.15 12.41 3.73
CA LYS A 457 16.13 13.49 3.55
C LYS A 457 16.77 13.41 2.16
N LEU A 458 17.16 12.21 1.76
CA LEU A 458 17.68 11.96 0.41
C LEU A 458 16.64 12.28 -0.66
N THR A 459 15.38 11.84 -0.50
CA THR A 459 14.32 12.13 -1.48
C THR A 459 13.90 13.60 -1.50
N ALA A 460 14.14 14.36 -0.41
CA ALA A 460 13.99 15.81 -0.43
C ALA A 460 15.12 16.53 -1.19
N GLY A 461 16.11 15.79 -1.70
CA GLY A 461 17.26 16.34 -2.41
C GLY A 461 18.35 16.91 -1.50
N SER A 462 18.31 16.62 -0.19
CA SER A 462 19.36 17.05 0.73
C SER A 462 20.67 16.35 0.40
N THR A 463 21.77 17.09 0.58
CA THR A 463 23.16 16.59 0.43
C THR A 463 23.86 16.54 1.78
N HIS A 464 23.54 17.49 2.66
CA HIS A 464 24.10 17.61 4.00
C HIS A 464 22.97 17.62 5.04
N VAL A 465 23.09 16.79 6.08
CA VAL A 465 22.04 16.64 7.09
C VAL A 465 22.64 16.66 8.49
N ILE A 466 22.17 17.60 9.32
CA ILE A 466 22.54 17.62 10.74
C ILE A 466 21.42 16.97 11.56
N VAL A 467 21.77 16.13 12.51
CA VAL A 467 20.80 15.36 13.31
C VAL A 467 20.97 15.70 14.78
N ASP A 468 19.89 16.14 15.41
CA ASP A 468 19.78 16.40 16.85
C ASP A 468 19.25 15.14 17.57
N LEU A 469 20.04 14.63 18.52
CA LEU A 469 19.75 13.42 19.30
C LEU A 469 19.63 13.75 20.79
N PRO A 470 18.49 14.30 21.23
CA PRO A 470 18.17 14.45 22.64
C PRO A 470 18.26 13.14 23.41
N PHE A 471 18.97 13.15 24.54
CA PHE A 471 18.93 12.06 25.51
C PHE A 471 18.50 12.53 26.89
N GLY A 472 17.86 11.63 27.64
CA GLY A 472 17.35 11.91 28.98
C GLY A 472 16.21 10.98 29.35
N LYS A 473 15.91 10.90 30.66
CA LYS A 473 14.94 9.95 31.25
C LYS A 473 13.61 9.90 30.48
N GLN A 474 13.11 11.06 30.06
CA GLN A 474 11.80 11.22 29.42
C GLN A 474 11.84 11.36 27.90
N THR A 475 13.03 11.32 27.29
CA THR A 475 13.16 11.40 25.82
C THR A 475 13.10 10.02 25.17
N LYS A 476 13.24 9.96 23.84
CA LYS A 476 13.34 8.68 23.11
C LYS A 476 14.63 7.91 23.42
N LEU A 477 15.73 8.63 23.69
CA LEU A 477 17.05 8.05 23.97
C LEU A 477 17.33 8.21 25.46
N LYS A 478 17.48 7.10 26.19
CA LYS A 478 17.49 7.16 27.66
C LYS A 478 18.85 7.54 28.20
N THR A 479 19.92 7.12 27.52
CA THR A 479 21.29 7.34 27.97
C THR A 479 22.15 7.98 26.89
N TYR A 480 23.29 8.54 27.30
CA TYR A 480 24.27 9.11 26.40
C TYR A 480 24.84 8.06 25.44
N GLU A 481 25.10 6.84 25.92
CA GLU A 481 25.65 5.73 25.14
C GLU A 481 24.69 5.31 24.03
N GLU A 482 23.39 5.21 24.32
CA GLU A 482 22.36 4.93 23.32
C GLU A 482 22.34 6.02 22.24
N ALA A 483 22.38 7.29 22.65
CA ALA A 483 22.39 8.41 21.73
C ALA A 483 23.66 8.46 20.88
N ARG A 484 24.82 8.13 21.46
CA ARG A 484 26.09 8.09 20.74
C ARG A 484 26.13 6.95 19.72
N ALA A 485 25.67 5.76 20.10
CA ALA A 485 25.57 4.62 19.19
C ALA A 485 24.63 4.92 18.01
N LEU A 486 23.51 5.62 18.27
CA LEU A 486 22.60 6.04 17.22
C LEU A 486 23.20 7.14 16.33
N ALA A 487 24.01 8.04 16.90
CA ALA A 487 24.75 9.05 16.14
C ALA A 487 25.68 8.39 15.11
N ASP A 488 26.48 7.41 15.54
CA ASP A 488 27.38 6.67 14.64
C ASP A 488 26.62 5.93 13.55
N LEU A 489 25.46 5.35 13.88
CA LEU A 489 24.60 4.69 12.89
C LEU A 489 24.05 5.69 11.86
N PHE A 490 23.63 6.90 12.28
CA PHE A 490 23.20 7.95 11.36
C PHE A 490 24.30 8.36 10.40
N GLU A 491 25.52 8.60 10.90
CA GLU A 491 26.66 9.04 10.07
C GLU A 491 27.07 7.94 9.08
N LYS A 492 27.21 6.69 9.56
CA LYS A 492 27.57 5.54 8.72
C LYS A 492 26.52 5.26 7.64
N THR A 493 25.25 5.26 8.02
CA THR A 493 24.14 5.03 7.07
C THR A 493 24.05 6.18 6.06
N GLY A 494 24.17 7.42 6.53
CA GLY A 494 24.16 8.61 5.68
C GLY A 494 25.27 8.58 4.63
N GLY A 495 26.51 8.31 5.05
CA GLY A 495 27.65 8.16 4.14
C GLY A 495 27.43 7.05 3.11
N GLY A 496 26.87 5.90 3.54
CA GLY A 496 26.51 4.80 2.63
C GLY A 496 25.40 5.13 1.62
N MET A 497 24.61 6.18 1.88
CA MET A 497 23.59 6.73 0.98
C MET A 497 24.09 7.92 0.13
N GLY A 498 25.35 8.33 0.30
CA GLY A 498 25.90 9.51 -0.37
C GLY A 498 25.54 10.85 0.28
N LEU A 499 25.07 10.85 1.52
CA LEU A 499 24.79 12.06 2.31
C LEU A 499 25.98 12.40 3.22
N GLN A 500 26.29 13.68 3.35
CA GLN A 500 27.12 14.16 4.45
C GLN A 500 26.27 14.33 5.70
N VAL A 501 26.41 13.43 6.67
CA VAL A 501 25.60 13.46 7.89
C VAL A 501 26.47 13.75 9.10
N LYS A 502 25.99 14.63 9.98
CA LYS A 502 26.57 14.87 11.31
C LYS A 502 25.50 14.77 12.39
N ALA A 503 25.72 13.91 13.38
CA ALA A 503 24.75 13.65 14.43
C ALA A 503 25.29 14.06 15.80
N PHE A 504 24.53 14.90 16.50
CA PHE A 504 24.92 15.49 17.78
C PHE A 504 24.02 14.99 18.90
N THR A 505 24.62 14.42 19.93
CA THR A 505 23.92 14.12 21.19
C THR A 505 23.69 15.42 21.96
N THR A 506 22.46 15.65 22.42
CA THR A 506 22.10 16.87 23.13
C THR A 506 21.34 16.57 24.40
N ASP A 507 21.42 17.48 25.37
CA ASP A 507 20.64 17.38 26.61
C ASP A 507 19.14 17.50 26.31
N GLY A 508 18.37 16.53 26.80
CA GLY A 508 16.93 16.48 26.76
C GLY A 508 16.29 16.23 28.13
N SER A 509 17.01 16.57 29.20
CA SER A 509 16.53 16.47 30.58
C SER A 509 15.33 17.39 30.90
N ARG A 510 15.15 18.48 30.14
CA ARG A 510 14.13 19.50 30.38
C ARG A 510 13.47 19.99 29.08
N PRO A 511 12.26 20.58 29.16
CA PRO A 511 11.70 21.37 28.07
C PRO A 511 12.67 22.44 27.57
N ILE A 512 12.54 22.83 26.30
CA ILE A 512 13.30 23.93 25.71
C ILE A 512 12.35 25.08 25.45
N GLY A 513 12.73 26.29 25.84
CA GLY A 513 11.85 27.45 25.77
C GLY A 513 10.83 27.52 26.91
N ARG A 514 9.90 28.46 26.80
CA ARG A 514 8.80 28.70 27.75
C ARG A 514 7.48 28.13 27.25
N GLY A 515 7.20 28.28 25.96
CA GLY A 515 5.97 27.86 25.31
C GLY A 515 5.99 26.39 24.91
N ILE A 516 4.92 25.67 25.26
CA ILE A 516 4.65 24.29 24.84
C ILE A 516 3.29 24.26 24.14
N GLY A 517 3.26 23.89 22.86
CA GLY A 517 2.06 23.96 22.01
C GLY A 517 2.23 24.94 20.84
N PRO A 518 1.46 24.82 19.75
CA PRO A 518 1.79 25.45 18.47
C PRO A 518 1.96 26.98 18.53
N ALA A 519 0.97 27.73 19.04
CA ALA A 519 1.03 29.19 19.11
C ALA A 519 2.10 29.69 20.08
N LEU A 520 2.19 29.06 21.27
CA LEU A 520 3.16 29.44 22.31
C LEU A 520 4.60 29.17 21.88
N GLU A 521 4.85 28.07 21.17
CA GLU A 521 6.17 27.78 20.63
C GLU A 521 6.54 28.73 19.48
N VAL A 522 5.57 29.15 18.64
CA VAL A 522 5.82 30.19 17.62
C VAL A 522 6.16 31.52 18.28
N ARG A 523 5.43 31.94 19.33
CA ARG A 523 5.75 33.15 20.10
C ARG A 523 7.20 33.16 20.57
N ASP A 524 7.67 32.05 21.16
CA ASP A 524 9.05 31.93 21.63
C ASP A 524 10.07 32.02 20.48
N VAL A 525 9.76 31.45 19.31
CA VAL A 525 10.57 31.59 18.09
C VAL A 525 10.63 33.05 17.65
N GLU A 526 9.49 33.74 17.60
CA GLU A 526 9.43 35.15 17.21
C GLU A 526 10.22 36.03 18.19
N TRP A 527 10.09 35.81 19.50
CA TRP A 527 10.91 36.48 20.50
C TRP A 527 12.41 36.30 20.26
N VAL A 528 12.86 35.10 19.89
CA VAL A 528 14.28 34.88 19.57
C VAL A 528 14.69 35.60 18.27
N LEU A 529 13.86 35.55 17.23
CA LEU A 529 14.14 36.21 15.95
C LEU A 529 14.15 37.74 16.05
N ASP A 530 13.33 38.30 16.94
CA ASP A 530 13.20 39.74 17.18
C ASP A 530 14.19 40.25 18.25
N GLY A 531 14.95 39.37 18.90
CA GLY A 531 15.85 39.75 20.00
C GLY A 531 15.12 40.28 21.25
N HIS A 532 13.90 39.80 21.48
CA HIS A 532 13.04 40.25 22.58
C HIS A 532 13.68 39.96 23.95
N PRO A 533 13.53 40.82 24.97
CA PRO A 533 14.12 40.59 26.30
C PRO A 533 13.65 39.31 26.98
N GLU A 534 12.44 38.84 26.67
CA GLU A 534 11.89 37.59 27.19
C GLU A 534 12.22 36.35 26.33
N ALA A 535 13.03 36.50 25.28
CA ALA A 535 13.41 35.39 24.40
C ALA A 535 14.10 34.27 25.21
N PRO A 536 13.67 33.01 25.10
CA PRO A 536 14.30 31.92 25.83
C PRO A 536 15.74 31.68 25.36
N ALA A 537 16.69 31.86 26.28
CA ALA A 537 18.11 31.76 25.97
C ALA A 537 18.53 30.35 25.53
N ASP A 538 17.96 29.31 26.12
CA ASP A 538 18.22 27.91 25.77
C ASP A 538 17.76 27.56 24.34
N LEU A 539 16.60 28.07 23.93
CA LEU A 539 16.08 27.94 22.57
C LEU A 539 17.01 28.63 21.55
N ARG A 540 17.41 29.88 21.85
CA ARG A 540 18.36 30.65 21.05
C ARG A 540 19.71 29.94 20.91
N GLU A 541 20.30 29.54 22.03
CA GLU A 541 21.62 28.91 22.06
C GLU A 541 21.65 27.59 21.30
N LYS A 542 20.62 26.75 21.48
CA LYS A 542 20.53 25.50 20.73
C LYS A 542 20.29 25.75 19.24
N ALA A 543 19.51 26.75 18.86
CA ALA A 543 19.34 27.11 17.45
C ALA A 543 20.66 27.57 16.82
N LEU A 544 21.40 28.47 17.48
CA LEU A 544 22.69 28.95 17.00
C LEU A 544 23.73 27.82 16.94
N PHE A 545 23.72 26.87 17.88
CA PHE A 545 24.58 25.68 17.85
C PHE A 545 24.41 24.86 16.56
N PHE A 546 23.18 24.63 16.12
CA PHE A 546 22.92 23.87 14.89
C PHE A 546 23.12 24.72 13.65
N ALA A 547 22.67 25.99 13.66
CA ALA A 547 22.84 26.89 12.52
C ALA A 547 24.32 27.10 12.19
N SER A 548 25.17 27.36 13.19
CA SER A 548 26.61 27.60 12.96
C SER A 548 27.30 26.45 12.22
N ARG A 549 26.94 25.21 12.57
CA ARG A 549 27.48 23.99 11.97
C ARG A 549 26.97 23.72 10.57
N ILE A 550 25.71 24.06 10.32
CA ILE A 550 25.17 24.01 8.96
C ILE A 550 25.87 25.04 8.07
N LEU A 551 26.04 26.27 8.57
CA LEU A 551 26.74 27.32 7.83
C LEU A 551 28.21 26.97 7.56
N ALA A 552 28.87 26.26 8.47
CA ALA A 552 30.26 25.83 8.32
C ALA A 552 30.49 24.85 7.14
N TRP A 553 29.44 24.21 6.60
CA TRP A 553 29.56 23.42 5.37
C TRP A 553 29.76 24.28 4.12
N ASP A 554 29.35 25.55 4.15
CA ASP A 554 29.65 26.46 3.06
C ASP A 554 31.17 26.74 3.02
N PRO A 555 31.85 26.54 1.87
CA PRO A 555 33.30 26.74 1.76
C PRO A 555 33.77 28.16 2.10
N SER A 556 32.90 29.17 1.98
CA SER A 556 33.24 30.56 2.34
C SER A 556 33.27 30.78 3.87
N VAL A 557 32.60 29.92 4.64
CA VAL A 557 32.59 29.93 6.11
C VAL A 557 33.65 28.95 6.64
N GLY A 558 33.55 27.68 6.23
CA GLY A 558 34.56 26.63 6.43
C GLY A 558 34.86 26.20 7.87
N ASP A 559 34.30 26.85 8.89
CA ASP A 559 34.60 26.61 10.29
C ASP A 559 33.40 26.93 11.20
N GLU A 560 33.25 26.19 12.31
CA GLU A 560 32.12 26.33 13.24
C GLU A 560 32.15 27.64 14.04
N ILE A 561 33.34 28.17 14.37
CA ILE A 561 33.49 29.43 15.11
C ILE A 561 33.04 30.58 14.20
N LYS A 562 33.53 30.61 12.96
CA LYS A 562 33.06 31.58 11.95
C LYS A 562 31.57 31.42 11.66
N GLY A 563 31.10 30.18 11.55
CA GLY A 563 29.68 29.89 11.37
C GLY A 563 28.82 30.45 12.52
N ARG A 564 29.34 30.44 13.75
CA ARG A 564 28.66 31.00 14.93
C ARG A 564 28.60 32.52 14.85
N GLU A 565 29.70 33.18 14.53
CA GLU A 565 29.75 34.63 14.33
C GLU A 565 28.76 35.09 13.25
N VAL A 566 28.70 34.38 12.12
CA VAL A 566 27.76 34.67 11.02
C VAL A 566 26.32 34.45 11.46
N ALA A 567 26.01 33.33 12.12
CA ALA A 567 24.66 33.04 12.59
C ALA A 567 24.17 34.09 13.60
N GLU A 568 25.01 34.50 14.54
CA GLU A 568 24.71 35.56 15.51
C GLU A 568 24.49 36.91 14.84
N LYS A 569 25.30 37.26 13.84
CA LYS A 569 25.14 38.49 13.06
C LYS A 569 23.82 38.49 12.27
N LEU A 570 23.45 37.38 11.64
CA LEU A 570 22.20 37.25 10.88
C LEU A 570 20.97 37.34 11.79
N LEU A 571 21.07 36.80 13.01
CA LEU A 571 20.02 36.94 14.02
C LEU A 571 19.93 38.38 14.53
N ALA A 572 21.04 38.97 14.97
CA ALA A 572 21.08 40.31 15.56
C ALA A 572 20.72 41.44 14.58
N SER A 573 20.97 41.25 13.28
CA SER A 573 20.62 42.23 12.24
C SER A 573 19.15 42.19 11.80
N GLY A 574 18.37 41.21 12.26
CA GLY A 574 17.00 40.97 11.79
C GLY A 574 16.91 40.28 10.43
N ALA A 575 18.03 39.91 9.81
CA ALA A 575 18.04 39.20 8.53
C ALA A 575 17.35 37.82 8.63
N ALA A 576 17.54 37.10 9.74
CA ALA A 576 16.83 35.86 10.02
C ALA A 576 15.30 36.09 10.14
N ARG A 577 14.86 37.14 10.84
CA ARG A 577 13.43 37.50 10.94
C ARG A 577 12.84 37.78 9.56
N ALA A 578 13.51 38.58 8.74
CA ALA A 578 13.07 38.88 7.38
C ALA A 578 12.99 37.62 6.49
N ALA A 579 13.95 36.70 6.63
CA ALA A 579 13.91 35.41 5.93
C ALA A 579 12.74 34.54 6.40
N PHE A 580 12.41 34.53 7.69
CA PHE A 580 11.26 33.80 8.23
C PHE A 580 9.94 34.30 7.64
N GLU A 581 9.74 35.62 7.58
CA GLU A 581 8.57 36.22 6.94
C GLU A 581 8.48 35.86 5.46
N LYS A 582 9.61 35.91 4.74
CA LYS A 582 9.67 35.52 3.32
C LYS A 582 9.29 34.06 3.10
N ILE A 583 9.70 33.15 4.00
CA ILE A 583 9.31 31.74 3.97
C ILE A 583 7.81 31.59 4.21
N ILE A 584 7.25 32.30 5.20
CA ILE A 584 5.81 32.31 5.50
C ILE A 584 5.00 32.75 4.28
N ASP A 585 5.41 33.85 3.63
CA ASP A 585 4.74 34.36 2.44
C ASP A 585 4.81 33.38 1.26
N ALA A 586 5.99 32.84 0.98
CA ALA A 586 6.19 31.91 -0.15
C ALA A 586 5.41 30.60 0.03
N GLN A 587 5.27 30.12 1.27
CA GLN A 587 4.48 28.92 1.60
C GLN A 587 2.98 29.15 1.55
N GLY A 588 2.53 30.40 1.69
CA GLY A 588 1.13 30.77 1.86
C GLY A 588 0.84 31.12 3.32
N ARG A 589 0.92 32.42 3.61
CA ARG A 589 0.66 32.98 4.94
C ARG A 589 -0.74 32.61 5.45
N ARG A 590 -0.82 32.36 6.76
CA ARG A 590 -2.06 32.24 7.51
C ARG A 590 -2.14 33.37 8.53
N THR A 591 -3.35 33.70 8.96
CA THR A 591 -3.53 34.58 10.12
C THR A 591 -2.89 33.90 11.33
N PRO A 592 -1.90 34.54 11.99
CA PRO A 592 -1.26 33.97 13.16
C PRO A 592 -2.28 33.62 14.24
N VAL A 593 -2.17 32.43 14.80
CA VAL A 593 -3.03 32.00 15.91
C VAL A 593 -2.41 32.47 17.23
N PRO A 594 -3.10 33.31 18.03
CA PRO A 594 -2.62 33.67 19.36
C PRO A 594 -2.81 32.52 20.36
N PRO A 595 -2.12 32.53 21.51
CA PRO A 595 -2.43 31.62 22.61
C PRO A 595 -3.90 31.70 23.03
N GLY A 596 -4.44 30.56 23.46
CA GLY A 596 -5.85 30.40 23.82
C GLY A 596 -6.29 31.37 24.92
N ARG A 597 -7.54 31.82 24.82
CA ARG A 597 -8.07 32.91 25.67
C ARG A 597 -8.45 32.45 27.07
N LEU A 598 -8.82 31.18 27.22
CA LEU A 598 -9.13 30.61 28.53
C LEU A 598 -7.83 30.14 29.16
N THR A 599 -7.59 30.59 30.40
CA THR A 599 -6.33 30.31 31.09
C THR A 599 -6.54 29.88 32.52
N GLN A 600 -5.72 28.92 32.97
CA GLN A 600 -5.63 28.52 34.38
C GLN A 600 -4.18 28.57 34.82
N LYS A 601 -3.92 29.24 35.96
CA LYS A 601 -2.60 29.26 36.59
C LYS A 601 -2.43 28.06 37.51
N ILE A 602 -1.30 27.37 37.40
CA ILE A 602 -0.93 26.30 38.32
C ILE A 602 0.10 26.84 39.30
N LEU A 603 -0.21 26.80 40.59
CA LEU A 603 0.55 27.45 41.65
C LEU A 603 1.45 26.45 42.39
N ALA A 604 2.59 26.92 42.88
CA ALA A 604 3.48 26.13 43.71
C ALA A 604 2.83 25.83 45.07
N THR A 605 2.70 24.55 45.42
CA THR A 605 2.12 24.10 46.71
C THR A 605 3.12 24.13 47.86
N ARG A 606 4.42 24.24 47.54
CA ARG A 606 5.52 24.40 48.49
C ARG A 606 6.57 25.37 47.94
N ALA A 607 7.32 26.00 48.84
CA ALA A 607 8.49 26.78 48.46
C ALA A 607 9.69 25.86 48.23
N GLY A 608 10.66 26.32 47.42
CA GLY A 608 11.92 25.62 47.16
C GLY A 608 12.57 26.09 45.86
N MET A 609 13.72 25.51 45.53
CA MET A 609 14.38 25.68 44.25
C MET A 609 13.92 24.60 43.27
N VAL A 610 13.53 24.99 42.05
CA VAL A 610 13.16 24.05 40.99
C VAL A 610 14.40 23.30 40.52
N THR A 611 14.43 21.98 40.66
CA THR A 611 15.57 21.14 40.25
C THR A 611 15.30 20.34 38.98
N GLU A 612 14.04 20.02 38.68
CA GLU A 612 13.64 19.30 37.47
C GLU A 612 12.27 19.78 36.97
N ILE A 613 12.11 19.82 35.64
CA ILE A 613 10.80 19.99 34.98
C ILE A 613 10.59 18.78 34.08
N ASN A 614 9.61 17.95 34.42
CA ASN A 614 9.29 16.73 33.69
C ASN A 614 8.54 17.08 32.38
N GLY A 615 9.28 17.13 31.28
CA GLY A 615 8.72 17.46 29.97
C GLY A 615 7.64 16.49 29.46
N PHE A 616 7.61 15.24 29.92
CA PHE A 616 6.55 14.29 29.53
C PHE A 616 5.21 14.67 30.16
N VAL A 617 5.23 15.03 31.45
CA VAL A 617 4.05 15.49 32.19
C VAL A 617 3.53 16.80 31.62
N ILE A 618 4.41 17.79 31.42
CA ILE A 618 4.08 19.07 30.80
C ILE A 618 3.46 18.85 29.40
N ALA A 619 4.07 18.01 28.55
CA ALA A 619 3.50 17.72 27.25
C ALA A 619 2.12 17.02 27.34
N GLY A 620 1.90 16.18 28.36
CA GLY A 620 0.62 15.53 28.65
C GLY A 620 -0.48 16.53 29.02
N ILE A 621 -0.17 17.49 29.89
CA ILE A 621 -1.09 18.58 30.26
C ILE A 621 -1.42 19.45 29.04
N ALA A 622 -0.42 19.83 28.24
CA ALA A 622 -0.63 20.62 27.03
C ALA A 622 -1.53 19.89 26.00
N ARG A 623 -1.34 18.57 25.83
CA ARG A 623 -2.23 17.75 24.99
C ARG A 623 -3.65 17.70 25.54
N ARG A 624 -3.79 17.57 26.87
CA ARG A 624 -5.10 17.57 27.50
C ARG A 624 -5.84 18.90 27.32
N ALA A 625 -5.10 20.01 27.27
CA ALA A 625 -5.64 21.34 27.01
C ALA A 625 -6.11 21.57 25.55
N GLY A 626 -5.79 20.65 24.62
CA GLY A 626 -6.24 20.69 23.23
C GLY A 626 -5.11 20.65 22.18
N ALA A 627 -3.84 20.76 22.58
CA ALA A 627 -2.73 20.78 21.64
C ALA A 627 -2.44 19.40 21.01
N PRO A 628 -2.02 19.30 19.74
CA PRO A 628 -1.83 20.39 18.77
C PRO A 628 -3.05 20.68 17.86
N GLN A 629 -4.19 20.03 18.09
CA GLN A 629 -5.39 20.19 17.26
C GLN A 629 -5.96 21.60 17.40
N ASP A 630 -6.10 22.05 18.64
CA ASP A 630 -6.22 23.47 18.96
C ASP A 630 -4.80 24.08 18.94
N LYS A 631 -4.60 25.06 18.06
CA LYS A 631 -3.31 25.73 17.89
C LYS A 631 -3.04 26.76 18.99
N GLY A 632 -4.09 27.32 19.60
CA GLY A 632 -3.98 28.25 20.71
C GLY A 632 -3.70 27.54 22.04
N ALA A 633 -4.07 26.27 22.17
CA ALA A 633 -3.86 25.49 23.37
C ALA A 633 -2.38 25.15 23.66
N GLY A 634 -2.04 25.09 24.95
CA GLY A 634 -0.70 24.75 25.39
C GLY A 634 -0.36 25.17 26.81
N ILE A 635 0.93 25.25 27.13
CA ILE A 635 1.46 25.66 28.43
C ILE A 635 2.51 26.75 28.25
N ASP A 636 2.40 27.81 29.05
CA ASP A 636 3.42 28.84 29.20
C ASP A 636 4.15 28.68 30.53
N LEU A 637 5.41 28.23 30.48
CA LEU A 637 6.25 28.04 31.66
C LEU A 637 6.71 29.40 32.20
N LEU A 638 6.44 29.63 33.50
CA LEU A 638 6.80 30.86 34.19
C LEU A 638 8.05 30.68 35.06
N CYS A 639 8.27 29.46 35.55
CA CYS A 639 9.42 29.10 36.37
C CYS A 639 10.31 28.05 35.67
N GLY A 640 11.62 28.29 35.62
CA GLY A 640 12.63 27.40 35.07
C GLY A 640 13.46 26.67 36.13
N VAL A 641 14.22 25.66 35.70
CA VAL A 641 15.18 24.95 36.56
C VAL A 641 16.23 25.94 37.11
N GLY A 642 16.53 25.83 38.40
CA GLY A 642 17.44 26.69 39.15
C GLY A 642 16.78 27.92 39.80
N GLN A 643 15.49 28.17 39.54
CA GLN A 643 14.78 29.30 40.16
C GLN A 643 14.15 28.91 41.50
N SER A 644 14.25 29.81 42.49
CA SER A 644 13.51 29.71 43.74
C SER A 644 12.06 30.15 43.56
N VAL A 645 11.13 29.38 44.09
CA VAL A 645 9.68 29.66 44.05
C VAL A 645 9.11 29.70 45.46
N ALA A 646 8.19 30.64 45.70
CA ALA A 646 7.43 30.74 46.94
C ALA A 646 6.11 29.94 46.87
N VAL A 647 5.53 29.60 48.02
CA VAL A 647 4.18 29.02 48.08
C VAL A 647 3.19 29.98 47.43
N GLY A 648 2.33 29.47 46.55
CA GLY A 648 1.34 30.26 45.80
C GLY A 648 1.89 30.98 44.57
N GLN A 649 3.19 30.92 44.30
CA GLN A 649 3.77 31.48 43.07
C GLN A 649 3.34 30.65 41.85
N PRO A 650 2.88 31.26 40.75
CA PRO A 650 2.56 30.53 39.51
C PRO A 650 3.79 29.84 38.92
N LEU A 651 3.70 28.52 38.69
CA LEU A 651 4.73 27.72 38.01
C LEU A 651 4.59 27.82 36.49
N PHE A 652 3.36 27.72 36.00
CA PHE A 652 3.00 27.83 34.59
C PHE A 652 1.53 28.20 34.40
N VAL A 653 1.18 28.60 33.18
CA VAL A 653 -0.19 28.89 32.74
C VAL A 653 -0.61 27.89 31.69
N ILE A 654 -1.79 27.27 31.88
CA ILE A 654 -2.43 26.45 30.85
C ILE A 654 -3.28 27.38 29.98
N HIS A 655 -3.14 27.27 28.66
CA HIS A 655 -3.96 27.95 27.66
C HIS A 655 -4.84 26.94 26.92
N SER A 656 -6.10 27.30 26.65
CA SER A 656 -7.03 26.54 25.82
C SER A 656 -8.10 27.46 25.22
N ASP A 657 -8.71 27.07 24.11
CA ASP A 657 -9.95 27.70 23.61
C ASP A 657 -11.21 26.88 23.96
N ASN A 658 -11.07 25.79 24.73
CA ASN A 658 -12.18 24.96 25.21
C ASN A 658 -12.19 24.85 26.74
N ALA A 659 -13.33 25.19 27.36
CA ALA A 659 -13.47 25.19 28.82
C ALA A 659 -13.31 23.79 29.45
N ASN A 660 -13.84 22.74 28.81
CA ASN A 660 -13.76 21.37 29.33
C ASN A 660 -12.32 20.83 29.23
N ASP A 661 -11.62 21.16 28.15
CA ASP A 661 -10.21 20.77 27.97
C ASP A 661 -9.32 21.49 28.98
N LEU A 662 -9.58 22.78 29.23
CA LEU A 662 -8.90 23.55 30.27
C LEU A 662 -9.12 22.94 31.67
N GLU A 663 -10.37 22.66 32.04
CA GLU A 663 -10.71 22.04 33.32
C GLU A 663 -10.03 20.68 33.47
N SER A 664 -10.08 19.84 32.44
CA SER A 664 -9.44 18.53 32.46
C SER A 664 -7.91 18.61 32.55
N ALA A 665 -7.29 19.59 31.89
CA ALA A 665 -5.86 19.84 31.98
C ALA A 665 -5.45 20.38 33.35
N ALA A 666 -6.26 21.25 33.96
CA ALA A 666 -6.04 21.77 35.30
C ALA A 666 -6.09 20.65 36.36
N LEU A 667 -7.10 19.79 36.30
CA LEU A 667 -7.20 18.62 37.19
C LEU A 667 -6.00 17.69 37.05
N LEU A 668 -5.50 17.48 35.82
CA LEU A 668 -4.30 16.69 35.59
C LEU A 668 -3.05 17.35 36.21
N ALA A 669 -2.93 18.67 36.10
CA ALA A 669 -1.82 19.43 36.66
C ALA A 669 -1.85 19.50 38.19
N GLU A 670 -3.02 19.43 38.82
CA GLU A 670 -3.16 19.32 40.29
C GLU A 670 -2.64 17.99 40.83
N LEU A 671 -2.78 16.91 40.06
CA LEU A 671 -2.25 15.58 40.42
C LEU A 671 -0.73 15.53 40.28
N ASP A 672 -0.19 16.07 39.19
CA ASP A 672 1.25 16.19 38.95
C ASP A 672 1.53 17.41 38.07
N ALA A 673 2.09 18.46 38.68
CA ALA A 673 2.48 19.68 37.98
C ALA A 673 3.74 19.49 37.13
N GLY A 674 4.46 18.37 37.28
CA GLY A 674 5.72 18.10 36.56
C GLY A 674 6.93 18.89 37.07
N TYR A 675 6.87 19.48 38.27
CA TYR A 675 7.97 20.23 38.89
C TYR A 675 8.53 19.47 40.09
N VAL A 676 9.85 19.27 40.11
CA VAL A 676 10.58 18.79 41.30
C VAL A 676 11.27 19.97 41.95
N MET A 677 11.11 20.10 43.27
CA MET A 677 11.68 21.19 44.06
C MET A 677 12.44 20.64 45.27
N GLU A 678 13.54 21.30 45.62
CA GLU A 678 14.31 21.05 46.83
C GLU A 678 14.22 22.26 47.76
N SER A 679 14.17 22.01 49.07
CA SER A 679 13.96 23.04 50.09
C SER A 679 15.18 23.93 50.30
#